data_AF-A0A957SHU6-F1
#
_entry.id   AF-A0A957SHU6-F1
#
_cell.length_a   1.000
_cell.length_b   1.000
_cell.length_c   1.000
_cell.angle_alpha   90.00
_cell.angle_beta   90.00
_cell.angle_gamma   90.00
#
_symmetry.space_group_name_H-M   'P 1'
#
loop_
_entity.id
_entity.type
_entity.pdbx_description
1 polymer ?
#
loop_
_entity_poly.entity_id
_entity_poly.type
_entity_poly.pdbx_seq_one_letter_code
_entity_poly.pdbx_strand_id
1 'polypeptide(L)'
;AESTAHTADMLRFGPDGALYVANGDGSVNDAINIRAQDVNSLAGKILRIDPFSGNGYPNNPFYDGDPGSNRSKVWAFGLRNPFRFTLHPTTGELWVGEVGNNVWEEISRGGRGANFGWPCFEGPDQASGQEACQPLFNGSQPVTYAVHAYPHAQGLGAAIGGDFYTGTAYPAQYRNAYFFADYNGGIIQTITYNGATPSVNLFASNVYGPVQISRGPDGSLYVLSIVLGSLSRIRYGAGPDTPAAVGALPGSNNTVGGSAAPLGAATGASTAAASAPAPAPVNENGAPLAVALAEPAAGRAPLAVTFSAAESSDPDSDRLTYLWNFGDGGTSRLPNREHTYQENGLYTATLTVFDGKGKSSSNAVQINVGNDPPAPQILSPTPDTVYRIGDVVQFSGEATDTEDGPLAADTLVWEAVLHHKEHIHYDFYNGTGASGQLTYEDHGDATYLELCLIAHDSAGLEGRQCIDLRAQEVVYTFRTLPEGAPLLYAGSRYITPFKVTTYVNAQRSIGAPSEPADGLAFTSWSDGGEIRHQLTIGESDQTLIAIYSGNSDALHPNADVIDINDEPPTVETAADDAPAAAEPAANDAASEAAPAADAPASAPAAAPAASTTADRVAPGGSGQILREYWSGNPGESVSDFRSTLSKLGAPSGSELLPTFEGPSDFGDDYAAIMRGYLYPPVSGNYRFWIAADDTAELWLSTDESPANVAIIASVPEWTRQREWDKYESQQSGLIPLEAGKRYYILAYHKEASQKDNLSVAWQIPGGPRGILEGQYLSPPE
;
A
#
# COMPACT_ATOMS: atom_id res chain seq x y z
N ALA A 1 12.29 7.36 17.09
CA ALA A 1 10.95 7.29 17.72
C ALA A 1 11.12 6.86 19.18
N GLU A 2 10.12 7.07 20.05
CA GLU A 2 10.20 6.62 21.47
C GLU A 2 9.87 5.11 21.65
N SER A 3 9.39 4.44 20.60
CA SER A 3 9.04 3.02 20.59
C SER A 3 9.09 2.46 19.16
N THR A 4 8.90 1.15 19.02
CA THR A 4 8.75 0.41 17.76
C THR A 4 7.28 0.15 17.37
N ALA A 5 6.31 0.55 18.20
CA ALA A 5 4.87 0.41 17.93
C ALA A 5 4.06 1.62 18.44
N HIS A 6 2.92 1.89 17.80
CA HIS A 6 2.06 3.08 17.99
C HIS A 6 2.84 4.40 17.86
N THR A 7 3.29 4.71 16.63
CA THR A 7 4.16 5.86 16.35
C THR A 7 3.79 6.51 15.03
N ALA A 8 3.65 7.85 15.02
CA ALA A 8 3.57 8.71 13.83
C ALA A 8 2.70 8.16 12.68
N ASP A 9 1.46 7.77 12.99
CA ASP A 9 0.68 6.85 12.16
C ASP A 9 0.07 7.51 10.89
N MET A 10 -0.19 8.81 10.92
CA MET A 10 -0.73 9.55 9.77
C MET A 10 -0.37 11.04 9.78
N LEU A 11 -0.17 11.62 8.60
CA LEU A 11 -0.03 13.05 8.34
C LEU A 11 -1.18 13.53 7.44
N ARG A 12 -1.78 14.70 7.75
CA ARG A 12 -2.77 15.32 6.85
C ARG A 12 -2.79 16.84 6.98
N PHE A 13 -2.88 17.55 5.86
CA PHE A 13 -3.15 18.99 5.88
C PHE A 13 -4.61 19.26 6.25
N GLY A 14 -4.83 20.21 7.15
CA GLY A 14 -6.17 20.72 7.47
C GLY A 14 -6.65 21.76 6.46
N PRO A 15 -7.96 22.07 6.47
CA PRO A 15 -8.54 23.14 5.64
C PRO A 15 -8.04 24.55 6.03
N ASP A 16 -7.30 24.66 7.14
CA ASP A 16 -6.61 25.86 7.63
C ASP A 16 -5.13 25.93 7.18
N GLY A 17 -4.65 24.96 6.39
CA GLY A 17 -3.28 24.90 5.90
C GLY A 17 -2.24 24.40 6.91
N ALA A 18 -2.64 24.06 8.13
CA ALA A 18 -1.76 23.47 9.14
C ALA A 18 -1.51 21.98 8.83
N LEU A 19 -0.33 21.46 9.20
CA LEU A 19 -0.07 20.03 9.18
C LEU A 19 -0.58 19.39 10.47
N TYR A 20 -1.47 18.41 10.36
CA TYR A 20 -1.92 17.59 11.47
C TYR A 20 -1.16 16.26 11.46
N VAL A 21 -0.77 15.81 12.65
CA VAL A 21 0.02 14.59 12.85
C VAL A 21 -0.67 13.72 13.87
N ALA A 22 -1.01 12.49 13.50
CA ALA A 22 -1.38 11.45 14.46
C ALA A 22 -0.12 10.80 15.02
N ASN A 23 -0.06 10.64 16.34
CA ASN A 23 1.02 9.94 17.01
C ASN A 23 0.48 9.14 18.19
N GLY A 24 0.60 7.81 18.10
CA GLY A 24 0.24 6.89 19.18
C GLY A 24 1.02 7.04 20.49
N ASP A 25 0.67 6.23 21.48
CA ASP A 25 1.19 6.27 22.85
C ASP A 25 2.59 5.66 23.03
N GLY A 26 3.09 4.95 22.02
CA GLY A 26 4.35 4.21 22.03
C GLY A 26 4.24 2.78 22.59
N SER A 27 3.04 2.23 22.81
CA SER A 27 2.81 0.82 23.19
C SER A 27 3.72 0.29 24.32
N VAL A 28 3.79 1.01 25.45
CA VAL A 28 4.57 0.60 26.63
C VAL A 28 3.66 0.67 27.86
N ASN A 29 3.49 -0.46 28.54
CA ASN A 29 2.59 -0.76 29.69
C ASN A 29 1.90 0.41 30.42
N ASP A 30 0.71 0.17 30.98
CA ASP A 30 -0.17 1.16 31.64
C ASP A 30 0.53 2.32 32.38
N ALA A 31 1.58 2.05 33.17
CA ALA A 31 2.34 3.05 33.92
C ALA A 31 3.00 4.14 33.04
N ILE A 32 3.23 3.86 31.75
CA ILE A 32 3.83 4.75 30.76
C ILE A 32 2.76 5.27 29.77
N ASN A 33 1.72 4.50 29.46
CA ASN A 33 0.58 4.93 28.62
C ASN A 33 -0.14 6.17 29.16
N ILE A 34 -0.07 6.44 30.48
CA ILE A 34 -0.65 7.64 31.09
C ILE A 34 -0.10 8.97 30.51
N ARG A 35 1.04 8.92 29.81
CA ARG A 35 1.57 10.06 29.03
C ARG A 35 0.62 10.52 27.91
N ALA A 36 -0.32 9.68 27.46
CA ALA A 36 -1.42 10.10 26.59
C ALA A 36 -2.23 11.26 27.20
N GLN A 37 -2.39 11.30 28.52
CA GLN A 37 -3.04 12.38 29.28
C GLN A 37 -2.12 13.59 29.58
N ASP A 38 -0.80 13.45 29.48
CA ASP A 38 0.13 14.58 29.66
C ASP A 38 0.30 15.36 28.35
N VAL A 39 -0.15 16.62 28.33
CA VAL A 39 0.02 17.53 27.19
C VAL A 39 1.46 17.95 26.93
N ASN A 40 2.39 17.73 27.88
CA ASN A 40 3.82 17.95 27.67
C ASN A 40 4.52 16.76 26.98
N SER A 41 3.84 15.62 26.84
CA SER A 41 4.27 14.49 26.01
C SER A 41 3.63 14.57 24.63
N LEU A 42 4.32 14.04 23.61
CA LEU A 42 3.77 13.85 22.26
C LEU A 42 3.07 12.49 22.09
N ALA A 43 3.17 11.58 23.07
CA ALA A 43 2.54 10.27 23.06
C ALA A 43 1.00 10.40 23.11
N GLY A 44 0.28 9.70 22.25
CA GLY A 44 -1.19 9.62 22.27
C GLY A 44 -1.89 10.93 21.92
N LYS A 45 -1.46 11.58 20.83
CA LYS A 45 -1.86 12.94 20.44
C LYS A 45 -2.27 13.03 18.96
N ILE A 46 -3.18 13.96 18.67
CA ILE A 46 -3.16 14.68 17.39
C ILE A 46 -2.43 16.00 17.61
N LEU A 47 -1.37 16.23 16.85
CA LEU A 47 -0.65 17.51 16.79
C LEU A 47 -1.19 18.37 15.65
N ARG A 48 -1.03 19.68 15.75
CA ARG A 48 -1.30 20.66 14.69
C ARG A 48 -0.13 21.63 14.63
N ILE A 49 0.72 21.48 13.62
CA ILE A 49 2.02 22.14 13.55
C ILE A 49 2.19 22.89 12.23
N ASP A 50 3.07 23.89 12.26
CA ASP A 50 3.57 24.54 11.06
C ASP A 50 4.41 23.54 10.25
N PRO A 51 4.09 23.30 8.97
CA PRO A 51 4.72 22.25 8.17
C PRO A 51 6.22 22.49 7.90
N PHE A 52 6.68 23.74 7.98
CA PHE A 52 8.07 24.11 7.67
C PHE A 52 8.99 24.07 8.88
N SER A 53 8.45 24.39 10.07
CA SER A 53 9.23 24.53 11.30
C SER A 53 8.90 23.51 12.40
N GLY A 54 7.86 22.69 12.22
CA GLY A 54 7.40 21.72 13.22
C GLY A 54 6.86 22.34 14.52
N ASN A 55 6.62 23.65 14.50
CA ASN A 55 6.23 24.45 15.64
C ASN A 55 4.72 24.43 15.87
N GLY A 56 4.29 24.55 17.12
CA GLY A 56 2.91 24.76 17.50
C GLY A 56 2.42 26.16 17.16
N TYR A 57 1.20 26.28 16.62
CA TYR A 57 0.60 27.58 16.34
C TYR A 57 0.11 28.29 17.62
N PRO A 58 0.19 29.63 17.72
CA PRO A 58 -0.32 30.40 18.86
C PRO A 58 -1.81 30.21 19.18
N ASN A 59 -2.61 29.70 18.24
CA ASN A 59 -4.02 29.40 18.43
C ASN A 59 -4.31 27.94 18.82
N ASN A 60 -3.30 27.09 19.04
CA ASN A 60 -3.47 25.73 19.55
C ASN A 60 -3.99 25.72 21.01
N PRO A 61 -4.69 24.66 21.46
CA PRO A 61 -5.37 24.63 22.76
C PRO A 61 -4.46 24.75 23.97
N PHE A 62 -3.22 24.25 23.90
CA PHE A 62 -2.29 24.19 25.03
C PHE A 62 -1.02 25.03 24.83
N TYR A 63 -1.06 26.00 23.91
CA TYR A 63 0.03 26.94 23.63
C TYR A 63 0.43 27.75 24.87
N ASP A 64 1.72 27.70 25.22
CA ASP A 64 2.26 28.27 26.47
C ASP A 64 3.10 29.54 26.28
N GLY A 65 3.30 29.98 25.04
CA GLY A 65 4.18 31.09 24.68
C GLY A 65 5.39 30.64 23.87
N ASP A 66 5.85 29.41 24.06
CA ASP A 66 6.94 28.81 23.30
C ASP A 66 6.38 27.93 22.18
N PRO A 67 6.53 28.31 20.89
CA PRO A 67 6.05 27.51 19.77
C PRO A 67 6.81 26.18 19.60
N GLY A 68 8.01 26.05 20.17
CA GLY A 68 8.80 24.82 20.13
C GLY A 68 8.34 23.76 21.14
N SER A 69 7.62 24.15 22.19
CA SER A 69 7.21 23.26 23.28
C SER A 69 6.24 22.17 22.81
N ASN A 70 6.33 20.97 23.39
CA ASN A 70 5.47 19.84 23.02
C ASN A 70 3.98 20.19 23.14
N ARG A 71 3.60 20.84 24.25
CA ARG A 71 2.22 21.25 24.50
C ARG A 71 1.70 22.27 23.51
N SER A 72 2.54 23.18 23.02
CA SER A 72 2.15 24.13 21.98
C SER A 72 1.77 23.44 20.67
N LYS A 73 2.26 22.22 20.42
CA LYS A 73 1.95 21.42 19.21
C LYS A 73 0.65 20.61 19.34
N VAL A 74 0.18 20.31 20.54
CA VAL A 74 -0.98 19.43 20.78
C VAL A 74 -2.29 20.11 20.35
N TRP A 75 -3.09 19.39 19.55
CA TRP A 75 -4.45 19.77 19.15
C TRP A 75 -5.52 18.95 19.86
N ALA A 76 -5.32 17.65 20.01
CA ALA A 76 -6.16 16.74 20.80
C ALA A 76 -5.28 15.64 21.43
N PHE A 77 -5.78 14.99 22.49
CA PHE A 77 -4.98 14.08 23.31
C PHE A 77 -5.81 12.96 23.94
N GLY A 78 -5.14 12.04 24.63
CA GLY A 78 -5.79 10.89 25.26
C GLY A 78 -6.19 9.82 24.24
N LEU A 79 -5.31 9.55 23.27
CA LEU A 79 -5.47 8.52 22.24
C LEU A 79 -4.44 7.39 22.47
N ARG A 80 -4.77 6.16 22.11
CA ARG A 80 -3.87 4.99 22.12
C ARG A 80 -3.06 4.90 20.82
N ASN A 81 -3.74 4.52 19.73
CA ASN A 81 -3.13 4.33 18.42
C ASN A 81 -4.06 4.92 17.34
N PRO A 82 -4.01 6.24 17.09
CA PRO A 82 -4.88 6.94 16.15
C PRO A 82 -4.43 6.70 14.69
N PHE A 83 -4.51 5.43 14.24
CA PHE A 83 -3.86 4.94 13.03
C PHE A 83 -4.22 5.72 11.76
N ARG A 84 -5.48 6.16 11.65
CA ARG A 84 -5.96 7.04 10.56
C ARG A 84 -6.92 8.10 11.08
N PHE A 85 -6.81 9.30 10.50
CA PHE A 85 -7.74 10.39 10.79
C PHE A 85 -8.10 11.22 9.55
N THR A 86 -9.22 11.91 9.65
CA THR A 86 -9.75 12.83 8.65
C THR A 86 -10.22 14.10 9.34
N LEU A 87 -9.95 15.24 8.72
CA LEU A 87 -10.59 16.51 9.07
C LEU A 87 -11.77 16.71 8.13
N HIS A 88 -12.98 16.83 8.67
CA HIS A 88 -14.19 16.96 7.87
C HIS A 88 -14.08 18.21 6.96
N PRO A 89 -14.24 18.07 5.63
CA PRO A 89 -13.72 19.03 4.65
C PRO A 89 -14.32 20.44 4.72
N THR A 90 -15.49 20.61 5.35
CA THR A 90 -16.15 21.92 5.50
C THR A 90 -16.18 22.46 6.92
N THR A 91 -15.90 21.64 7.94
CA THR A 91 -15.99 22.06 9.36
C THR A 91 -14.65 22.01 10.09
N GLY A 92 -13.65 21.30 9.56
CA GLY A 92 -12.37 21.05 10.23
C GLY A 92 -12.52 20.17 11.48
N GLU A 93 -13.65 19.50 11.67
CA GLU A 93 -13.85 18.56 12.78
C GLU A 93 -12.98 17.31 12.57
N LEU A 94 -12.25 16.91 13.60
CA LEU A 94 -11.40 15.73 13.59
C LEU A 94 -12.24 14.47 13.76
N TRP A 95 -12.02 13.48 12.89
CA TRP A 95 -12.55 12.13 12.98
C TRP A 95 -11.38 11.15 12.92
N VAL A 96 -11.33 10.18 13.83
CA VAL A 96 -10.19 9.26 14.05
C VAL A 96 -10.71 7.83 14.10
N GLY A 97 -10.06 6.91 13.39
CA GLY A 97 -10.09 5.49 13.71
C GLY A 97 -8.93 5.18 14.65
N GLU A 98 -9.26 4.77 15.86
CA GLU A 98 -8.34 4.52 16.95
C GLU A 98 -8.30 3.03 17.29
N VAL A 99 -7.11 2.44 17.22
CA VAL A 99 -6.90 1.02 17.46
C VAL A 99 -6.82 0.74 18.95
N GLY A 100 -7.75 -0.09 19.42
CA GLY A 100 -7.99 -0.48 20.81
C GLY A 100 -6.92 -1.36 21.42
N ASN A 101 -7.05 -1.66 22.72
CA ASN A 101 -6.02 -2.41 23.45
C ASN A 101 -6.37 -3.89 23.65
N ASN A 102 -7.43 -4.15 24.40
CA ASN A 102 -7.84 -5.48 24.84
C ASN A 102 -9.26 -5.82 24.41
N VAL A 103 -10.11 -4.81 24.25
CA VAL A 103 -11.56 -5.01 24.07
C VAL A 103 -12.14 -4.09 23.02
N TRP A 104 -11.84 -2.79 23.01
CA TRP A 104 -12.67 -1.81 22.26
C TRP A 104 -11.92 -1.06 21.16
N GLU A 105 -12.43 -1.19 19.95
CA GLU A 105 -12.07 -0.36 18.79
C GLU A 105 -12.98 0.88 18.72
N GLU A 106 -12.42 2.04 18.34
CA GLU A 106 -13.13 3.32 18.44
C GLU A 106 -13.09 4.16 17.15
N ILE A 107 -14.26 4.63 16.71
CA ILE A 107 -14.39 5.77 15.79
C ILE A 107 -14.77 7.00 16.59
N SER A 108 -13.80 7.87 16.79
CA SER A 108 -13.88 9.05 17.65
C SER A 108 -13.98 10.33 16.82
N ARG A 109 -14.74 11.32 17.30
CA ARG A 109 -14.80 12.67 16.70
C ARG A 109 -14.54 13.74 17.75
N GLY A 110 -13.86 14.80 17.38
CA GLY A 110 -13.54 15.88 18.29
C GLY A 110 -13.00 17.13 17.61
N GLY A 111 -12.44 18.02 18.41
CA GLY A 111 -11.90 19.28 17.93
C GLY A 111 -10.84 19.82 18.88
N ARG A 112 -10.64 21.14 18.82
CA ARG A 112 -9.62 21.88 19.56
C ARG A 112 -9.66 21.57 21.07
N GLY A 113 -8.68 20.80 21.55
CA GLY A 113 -8.48 20.47 22.96
C GLY A 113 -9.27 19.25 23.45
N ALA A 114 -9.83 18.43 22.55
CA ALA A 114 -10.52 17.20 22.92
C ALA A 114 -9.58 16.22 23.64
N ASN A 115 -10.11 15.59 24.70
CA ASN A 115 -9.51 14.47 25.42
C ASN A 115 -10.34 13.23 25.12
N PHE A 116 -9.78 12.23 24.45
CA PHE A 116 -10.49 11.00 24.09
C PHE A 116 -10.48 9.94 25.22
N GLY A 117 -9.63 10.12 26.24
CA GLY A 117 -9.73 9.41 27.52
C GLY A 117 -8.70 8.29 27.74
N TRP A 118 -7.99 7.82 26.72
CA TRP A 118 -6.94 6.79 26.90
C TRP A 118 -5.80 7.28 27.81
N PRO A 119 -5.24 6.45 28.71
CA PRO A 119 -5.61 5.05 29.03
C PRO A 119 -6.66 4.92 30.14
N CYS A 120 -7.28 6.02 30.56
CA CYS A 120 -8.27 5.99 31.63
C CYS A 120 -9.56 5.31 31.18
N PHE A 121 -9.95 5.53 29.93
CA PHE A 121 -11.03 4.82 29.26
C PHE A 121 -10.50 4.03 28.06
N GLU A 122 -11.15 2.90 27.77
CA GLU A 122 -11.05 2.14 26.51
C GLU A 122 -12.49 1.85 26.09
N GLY A 123 -12.98 2.50 25.03
CA GLY A 123 -14.42 2.48 24.72
C GLY A 123 -15.28 3.03 25.88
N PRO A 124 -16.38 2.34 26.25
CA PRO A 124 -17.22 2.74 27.37
C PRO A 124 -16.62 2.44 28.77
N ASP A 125 -15.54 1.66 28.85
CA ASP A 125 -15.06 1.06 30.09
C ASP A 125 -13.91 1.85 30.75
N GLN A 126 -13.85 1.83 32.09
CA GLN A 126 -12.71 2.36 32.83
C GLN A 126 -11.54 1.38 32.78
N ALA A 127 -10.52 1.69 31.99
CA ALA A 127 -9.43 0.78 31.64
C ALA A 127 -8.21 0.87 32.58
N SER A 128 -7.99 2.00 33.27
CA SER A 128 -6.81 2.19 34.14
C SER A 128 -7.15 2.57 35.58
N GLY A 129 -6.55 1.86 36.54
CA GLY A 129 -6.67 2.13 37.98
C GLY A 129 -5.82 3.29 38.51
N GLN A 130 -5.18 4.09 37.66
CA GLN A 130 -4.24 5.13 38.10
C GLN A 130 -4.91 6.36 38.71
N GLU A 131 -4.25 7.00 39.68
CA GLU A 131 -4.76 8.20 40.36
C GLU A 131 -4.99 9.37 39.38
N ALA A 132 -4.14 9.49 38.35
CA ALA A 132 -4.27 10.49 37.29
C ALA A 132 -5.59 10.40 36.49
N CYS A 133 -6.27 9.24 36.53
CA CYS A 133 -7.56 9.04 35.86
C CYS A 133 -8.78 9.48 36.69
N GLN A 134 -8.62 9.67 38.00
CA GLN A 134 -9.72 10.06 38.90
C GLN A 134 -10.47 11.34 38.46
N PRO A 135 -9.82 12.41 37.94
CA PRO A 135 -10.52 13.59 37.45
C PRO A 135 -11.44 13.32 36.25
N LEU A 136 -11.13 12.31 35.42
CA LEU A 136 -11.99 11.91 34.30
C LEU A 136 -13.15 11.06 34.82
N PHE A 137 -12.86 10.09 35.70
CA PHE A 137 -13.88 9.20 36.30
C PHE A 137 -14.93 9.91 37.14
N ASN A 138 -14.55 10.98 37.85
CA ASN A 138 -15.48 11.77 38.66
C ASN A 138 -16.11 12.97 37.89
N GLY A 139 -15.80 13.12 36.60
CA GLY A 139 -16.34 14.18 35.74
C GLY A 139 -15.78 15.59 36.01
N SER A 140 -14.68 15.73 36.76
CA SER A 140 -13.99 17.03 36.95
C SER A 140 -13.21 17.48 35.71
N GLN A 141 -12.89 16.55 34.80
CA GLN A 141 -12.36 16.81 33.46
C GLN A 141 -13.27 16.15 32.42
N PRO A 142 -13.53 16.80 31.28
CA PRO A 142 -14.39 16.25 30.23
C PRO A 142 -13.69 15.11 29.47
N VAL A 143 -14.48 14.12 29.07
CA VAL A 143 -14.10 13.02 28.19
C VAL A 143 -14.90 13.12 26.88
N THR A 144 -14.23 12.89 25.77
CA THR A 144 -14.82 12.87 24.42
C THR A 144 -14.98 11.41 24.01
N TYR A 145 -16.09 10.79 24.41
CA TYR A 145 -16.38 9.40 24.06
C TYR A 145 -16.50 9.19 22.55
N ALA A 146 -16.14 7.99 22.08
CA ALA A 146 -16.31 7.61 20.69
C ALA A 146 -17.75 7.77 20.18
N VAL A 147 -17.86 8.08 18.89
CA VAL A 147 -19.13 8.09 18.15
C VAL A 147 -19.63 6.67 17.97
N HIS A 148 -18.70 5.72 17.83
CA HIS A 148 -18.94 4.30 17.74
C HIS A 148 -17.76 3.56 18.37
N ALA A 149 -18.02 2.83 19.45
CA ALA A 149 -17.10 1.84 19.99
C ALA A 149 -17.67 0.45 19.72
N TYR A 150 -16.82 -0.52 19.37
CA TYR A 150 -17.20 -1.90 19.10
C TYR A 150 -16.16 -2.88 19.65
N PRO A 151 -16.57 -4.07 20.13
CA PRO A 151 -15.66 -4.98 20.79
C PRO A 151 -14.84 -5.82 19.78
N HIS A 152 -13.74 -6.42 20.27
CA HIS A 152 -12.96 -7.48 19.60
C HIS A 152 -13.78 -8.77 19.46
N ALA A 153 -14.81 -8.73 18.63
CA ALA A 153 -15.77 -9.82 18.41
C ALA A 153 -16.03 -10.01 16.92
N GLN A 154 -16.46 -11.21 16.52
CA GLN A 154 -16.83 -11.54 15.13
C GLN A 154 -15.69 -11.28 14.12
N GLY A 155 -14.43 -11.39 14.55
CA GLY A 155 -13.23 -11.14 13.74
C GLY A 155 -12.81 -9.67 13.65
N LEU A 156 -13.54 -8.74 14.28
CA LEU A 156 -13.15 -7.33 14.40
C LEU A 156 -12.04 -7.14 15.45
N GLY A 157 -11.20 -6.12 15.30
CA GLY A 157 -10.19 -5.75 16.29
C GLY A 157 -9.08 -4.81 15.82
N ALA A 158 -9.34 -3.96 14.81
CA ALA A 158 -8.42 -2.89 14.40
C ALA A 158 -9.14 -1.83 13.55
N ALA A 159 -9.57 -0.73 14.17
CA ALA A 159 -10.28 0.38 13.52
C ALA A 159 -9.40 1.18 12.56
N ILE A 160 -9.86 1.31 11.31
CA ILE A 160 -9.19 2.04 10.25
C ILE A 160 -10.07 3.21 9.83
N GLY A 161 -9.71 4.41 10.26
CA GLY A 161 -10.36 5.65 9.83
C GLY A 161 -10.25 5.83 8.31
N GLY A 162 -11.38 6.14 7.66
CA GLY A 162 -11.44 6.49 6.25
C GLY A 162 -11.75 7.97 6.03
N ASP A 163 -12.51 8.28 4.98
CA ASP A 163 -12.79 9.65 4.53
C ASP A 163 -14.30 9.95 4.40
N PHE A 164 -14.64 11.23 4.28
CA PHE A 164 -16.02 11.67 4.04
C PHE A 164 -16.40 11.60 2.56
N TYR A 165 -17.46 10.85 2.27
CA TYR A 165 -17.97 10.78 0.91
C TYR A 165 -18.78 12.03 0.54
N THR A 166 -18.14 12.96 -0.16
CA THR A 166 -18.73 14.23 -0.62
C THR A 166 -19.05 14.24 -2.12
N GLY A 167 -18.92 13.10 -2.80
CA GLY A 167 -19.17 12.95 -4.24
C GLY A 167 -20.63 12.68 -4.62
N THR A 168 -20.85 12.39 -5.90
CA THR A 168 -22.18 12.09 -6.48
C THR A 168 -22.27 10.75 -7.20
N ALA A 169 -21.15 10.02 -7.37
CA ALA A 169 -21.08 8.71 -8.02
C ALA A 169 -21.73 7.58 -7.22
N TYR A 170 -22.02 7.80 -5.94
CA TYR A 170 -22.64 6.84 -5.02
C TYR A 170 -24.06 7.33 -4.67
N PRO A 171 -24.98 6.42 -4.27
CA PRO A 171 -26.33 6.79 -3.85
C PRO A 171 -26.36 7.92 -2.83
N ALA A 172 -27.38 8.77 -2.91
CA ALA A 172 -27.48 10.00 -2.12
C ALA A 172 -27.38 9.79 -0.59
N GLN A 173 -27.75 8.60 -0.09
CA GLN A 173 -27.63 8.21 1.32
C GLN A 173 -26.19 8.20 1.86
N TYR A 174 -25.19 8.02 0.99
CA TYR A 174 -23.78 8.03 1.40
C TYR A 174 -23.16 9.43 1.39
N ARG A 175 -23.89 10.46 0.94
CA ARG A 175 -23.36 11.83 0.91
C ARG A 175 -23.19 12.36 2.34
N ASN A 176 -21.99 12.85 2.63
CA ASN A 176 -21.51 13.22 3.96
C ASN A 176 -21.45 12.06 4.98
N ALA A 177 -21.51 10.80 4.52
CA ALA A 177 -21.17 9.66 5.36
C ALA A 177 -19.66 9.61 5.59
N TYR A 178 -19.25 9.31 6.83
CA TYR A 178 -17.87 8.96 7.14
C TYR A 178 -17.66 7.48 6.86
N PHE A 179 -16.70 7.13 6.01
CA PHE A 179 -16.33 5.74 5.78
C PHE A 179 -15.20 5.33 6.73
N PHE A 180 -15.25 4.10 7.22
CA PHE A 180 -14.21 3.48 8.03
C PHE A 180 -14.17 1.98 7.76
N ALA A 181 -13.10 1.31 8.16
CA ALA A 181 -12.92 -0.13 8.03
C ALA A 181 -12.56 -0.76 9.37
N ASP A 182 -12.65 -2.08 9.45
CA ASP A 182 -11.87 -2.88 10.40
C ASP A 182 -10.86 -3.72 9.61
N TYR A 183 -9.59 -3.70 10.04
CA TYR A 183 -8.50 -4.38 9.35
C TYR A 183 -8.58 -5.91 9.47
N ASN A 184 -8.96 -6.44 10.63
CA ASN A 184 -9.04 -7.87 10.91
C ASN A 184 -10.28 -8.50 10.28
N GLY A 185 -11.44 -7.85 10.45
CA GLY A 185 -12.73 -8.36 9.95
C GLY A 185 -12.94 -8.17 8.45
N GLY A 186 -12.08 -7.40 7.78
CA GLY A 186 -12.12 -7.19 6.34
C GLY A 186 -13.42 -6.53 5.84
N ILE A 187 -13.95 -5.59 6.61
CA ILE A 187 -15.21 -4.88 6.31
C ILE A 187 -14.99 -3.38 6.15
N ILE A 188 -15.87 -2.77 5.34
CA ILE A 188 -16.04 -1.32 5.26
C ILE A 188 -17.42 -0.97 5.79
N GLN A 189 -17.47 0.05 6.64
CA GLN A 189 -18.68 0.56 7.26
C GLN A 189 -18.82 2.07 7.02
N THR A 190 -20.02 2.59 7.29
CA THR A 190 -20.36 4.00 7.15
C THR A 190 -21.01 4.53 8.42
N ILE A 191 -20.63 5.74 8.84
CA ILE A 191 -21.34 6.51 9.87
C ILE A 191 -22.05 7.69 9.21
N THR A 192 -23.36 7.79 9.41
CA THR A 192 -24.17 8.97 9.06
C THR A 192 -24.74 9.63 10.31
N TYR A 193 -24.89 10.95 10.29
CA TYR A 193 -25.25 11.73 11.48
C TYR A 193 -26.51 12.58 11.25
N ASN A 194 -27.68 11.96 11.41
CA ASN A 194 -28.99 12.58 11.17
C ASN A 194 -29.60 13.24 12.42
N GLY A 195 -28.74 13.84 13.26
CA GLY A 195 -29.11 14.53 14.50
C GLY A 195 -28.99 13.65 15.75
N ALA A 196 -28.12 14.07 16.67
CA ALA A 196 -27.77 13.44 17.96
C ALA A 196 -27.19 12.01 17.89
N THR A 197 -27.85 11.07 17.23
CA THR A 197 -27.46 9.65 17.19
C THR A 197 -26.78 9.30 15.86
N PRO A 198 -25.58 8.69 15.88
CA PRO A 198 -24.96 8.15 14.68
C PRO A 198 -25.67 6.87 14.22
N SER A 199 -25.83 6.71 12.91
CA SER A 199 -26.22 5.44 12.29
C SER A 199 -25.00 4.81 11.63
N VAL A 200 -24.61 3.64 12.14
CA VAL A 200 -23.53 2.80 11.59
C VAL A 200 -24.15 1.73 10.68
N ASN A 201 -23.63 1.57 9.47
CA ASN A 201 -24.12 0.59 8.51
C ASN A 201 -22.95 -0.09 7.79
N LEU A 202 -23.01 -1.42 7.65
CA LEU A 202 -22.12 -2.17 6.77
C LEU A 202 -22.26 -1.66 5.33
N PHE A 203 -21.13 -1.45 4.66
CA PHE A 203 -21.05 -1.00 3.28
C PHE A 203 -20.48 -2.08 2.36
N ALA A 204 -19.41 -2.76 2.79
CA ALA A 204 -18.81 -3.88 2.06
C ALA A 204 -18.14 -4.87 3.02
N SER A 205 -17.98 -6.12 2.57
CA SER A 205 -17.21 -7.19 3.21
C SER A 205 -16.22 -7.79 2.21
N ASN A 206 -15.38 -8.73 2.65
CA ASN A 206 -14.33 -9.38 1.85
C ASN A 206 -13.29 -8.38 1.32
N VAL A 207 -13.10 -7.27 2.02
CA VAL A 207 -12.05 -6.28 1.78
C VAL A 207 -10.95 -6.59 2.77
N TYR A 208 -10.06 -7.54 2.48
CA TYR A 208 -9.06 -8.02 3.44
C TYR A 208 -7.97 -6.97 3.72
N GLY A 209 -7.50 -6.87 4.97
CA GLY A 209 -6.41 -5.98 5.40
C GLY A 209 -6.47 -4.52 4.91
N PRO A 210 -7.60 -3.81 4.99
CA PRO A 210 -7.72 -2.41 4.58
C PRO A 210 -6.87 -1.53 5.49
N VAL A 211 -6.06 -0.64 4.91
CA VAL A 211 -5.18 0.29 5.67
C VAL A 211 -5.37 1.75 5.27
N GLN A 212 -6.20 2.03 4.26
CA GLN A 212 -6.65 3.37 3.92
C GLN A 212 -7.98 3.29 3.14
N ILE A 213 -8.91 4.20 3.45
CA ILE A 213 -10.02 4.54 2.56
C ILE A 213 -9.93 6.03 2.25
N SER A 214 -9.92 6.40 0.98
CA SER A 214 -9.82 7.80 0.53
C SER A 214 -10.76 8.08 -0.64
N ARG A 215 -11.29 9.30 -0.72
CA ARG A 215 -12.02 9.76 -1.91
C ARG A 215 -11.02 10.18 -3.00
N GLY A 216 -11.15 9.59 -4.19
CA GLY A 216 -10.39 9.99 -5.38
C GLY A 216 -10.93 11.26 -6.05
N PRO A 217 -10.14 11.91 -6.93
CA PRO A 217 -10.56 13.11 -7.66
C PRO A 217 -11.74 12.83 -8.61
N ASP A 218 -11.87 11.61 -9.12
CA ASP A 218 -13.00 11.10 -9.91
C ASP A 218 -14.33 11.02 -9.13
N GLY A 219 -14.30 11.24 -7.81
CA GLY A 219 -15.47 11.12 -6.95
C GLY A 219 -15.80 9.69 -6.50
N SER A 220 -14.92 8.72 -6.74
CA SER A 220 -15.01 7.36 -6.20
C SER A 220 -14.33 7.23 -4.84
N LEU A 221 -14.64 6.18 -4.09
CA LEU A 221 -13.80 5.73 -2.97
C LEU A 221 -12.77 4.73 -3.47
N TYR A 222 -11.56 4.87 -2.94
CA TYR A 222 -10.44 3.97 -3.14
C TYR A 222 -10.08 3.35 -1.79
N VAL A 223 -9.72 2.08 -1.82
CA VAL A 223 -9.28 1.31 -0.66
C VAL A 223 -7.90 0.77 -0.93
N LEU A 224 -6.95 1.05 -0.05
CA LEU A 224 -5.66 0.39 -0.04
C LEU A 224 -5.75 -0.83 0.89
N SER A 225 -5.46 -2.01 0.36
CA SER A 225 -5.28 -3.23 1.13
C SER A 225 -3.81 -3.57 1.20
N ILE A 226 -3.29 -3.75 2.42
CA ILE A 226 -1.91 -4.23 2.61
C ILE A 226 -1.81 -5.75 2.45
N VAL A 227 -2.85 -6.50 2.85
CA VAL A 227 -2.90 -7.98 2.73
C VAL A 227 -3.05 -8.42 1.28
N LEU A 228 -3.84 -7.70 0.47
CA LEU A 228 -4.03 -7.99 -0.95
C LEU A 228 -3.04 -7.24 -1.87
N GLY A 229 -2.09 -6.49 -1.30
CA GLY A 229 -1.12 -5.69 -2.07
C GLY A 229 -1.74 -4.73 -3.10
N SER A 230 -2.98 -4.26 -2.89
CA SER A 230 -3.79 -3.69 -3.98
C SER A 230 -4.48 -2.37 -3.62
N LEU A 231 -4.63 -1.53 -4.66
CA LEU A 231 -5.44 -0.31 -4.64
C LEU A 231 -6.76 -0.56 -5.40
N SER A 232 -7.84 -0.75 -4.66
CA SER A 232 -9.16 -1.02 -5.22
C SER A 232 -10.02 0.24 -5.35
N ARG A 233 -10.48 0.58 -6.56
CA ARG A 233 -11.56 1.55 -6.76
C ARG A 233 -12.91 0.87 -6.56
N ILE A 234 -13.66 1.29 -5.54
CA ILE A 234 -15.06 0.91 -5.36
C ILE A 234 -15.90 1.63 -6.43
N ARG A 235 -16.75 0.90 -7.14
CA ARG A 235 -17.70 1.42 -8.14
C ARG A 235 -19.14 1.03 -7.76
N TYR A 236 -20.10 1.91 -8.03
CA TYR A 236 -21.52 1.61 -7.84
C TYR A 236 -22.19 1.46 -9.22
N GLY A 237 -22.80 0.30 -9.51
CA GLY A 237 -23.36 0.00 -10.83
C GLY A 237 -24.21 -1.26 -10.87
N ALA A 238 -25.03 -1.42 -11.91
CA ALA A 238 -25.92 -2.56 -12.08
C ALA A 238 -25.17 -3.75 -12.71
N GLY A 239 -24.59 -4.60 -11.87
CA GLY A 239 -24.13 -5.95 -12.24
C GLY A 239 -25.21 -7.02 -11.95
N PRO A 240 -24.97 -8.30 -12.33
CA PRO A 240 -25.88 -9.41 -11.99
C PRO A 240 -26.01 -9.60 -10.47
N ASP A 241 -24.97 -9.28 -9.71
CA ASP A 241 -24.94 -9.29 -8.25
C ASP A 241 -25.33 -7.92 -7.68
N THR A 242 -26.60 -7.54 -7.86
CA THR A 242 -27.19 -6.49 -7.01
C THR A 242 -27.50 -7.09 -5.65
N PRO A 243 -26.88 -6.63 -4.54
CA PRO A 243 -27.34 -7.03 -3.22
C PRO A 243 -28.79 -6.57 -3.06
N ALA A 244 -29.69 -7.50 -2.73
CA ALA A 244 -31.02 -7.14 -2.29
C ALA A 244 -30.89 -6.15 -1.12
N ALA A 245 -31.79 -5.15 -1.08
CA ALA A 245 -31.78 -4.15 -0.02
C ALA A 245 -31.71 -4.84 1.35
N VAL A 246 -30.68 -4.53 2.15
CA VAL A 246 -30.37 -5.22 3.39
C VAL A 246 -31.57 -5.15 4.33
N GLY A 247 -32.27 -6.28 4.48
CA GLY A 247 -33.23 -6.45 5.55
C GLY A 247 -32.49 -6.39 6.87
N ALA A 248 -32.94 -5.52 7.78
CA ALA A 248 -32.36 -5.43 9.11
C ALA A 248 -32.47 -6.78 9.83
N LEU A 249 -31.33 -7.36 10.22
CA LEU A 249 -31.28 -8.49 11.13
C LEU A 249 -31.18 -8.00 12.60
N PRO A 250 -31.71 -8.77 13.56
CA PRO A 250 -32.13 -8.22 14.85
C PRO A 250 -31.01 -8.20 15.89
N GLY A 251 -30.85 -7.09 16.62
CA GLY A 251 -29.85 -7.08 17.70
C GLY A 251 -29.48 -5.75 18.39
N SER A 252 -30.36 -4.74 18.46
CA SER A 252 -30.05 -3.51 19.24
C SER A 252 -31.13 -3.15 20.25
N ASN A 253 -31.55 -4.13 21.06
CA ASN A 253 -32.28 -3.86 22.29
C ASN A 253 -31.30 -3.38 23.37
N ASN A 254 -31.12 -2.06 23.48
CA ASN A 254 -30.77 -1.47 24.78
C ASN A 254 -31.52 -0.16 25.03
N THR A 255 -32.77 -0.31 25.46
CA THR A 255 -33.54 0.79 26.05
C THR A 255 -33.03 1.11 27.44
N VAL A 256 -32.55 2.34 27.66
CA VAL A 256 -32.62 2.97 28.98
C VAL A 256 -33.55 4.18 28.87
N GLY A 257 -34.74 4.05 29.44
CA GLY A 257 -35.78 5.07 29.39
C GLY A 257 -35.51 6.24 30.34
N GLY A 258 -35.87 7.46 29.92
CA GLY A 258 -35.53 8.69 30.64
C GLY A 258 -36.44 9.89 30.39
N SER A 259 -37.76 9.69 30.33
CA SER A 259 -38.80 10.75 30.49
C SER A 259 -38.70 12.03 29.64
N ALA A 260 -39.44 12.08 28.53
CA ALA A 260 -39.74 13.34 27.85
C ALA A 260 -40.81 14.18 28.60
N ALA A 261 -40.65 15.51 28.62
CA ALA A 261 -41.73 16.47 28.88
C ALA A 261 -41.49 17.77 28.07
N PRO A 262 -42.53 18.52 27.64
CA PRO A 262 -42.45 19.23 26.35
C PRO A 262 -42.74 20.75 26.39
N LEU A 263 -42.49 21.40 25.23
CA LEU A 263 -43.03 22.70 24.75
C LEU A 263 -42.66 23.99 25.51
N GLY A 264 -42.24 25.03 24.78
CA GLY A 264 -42.04 26.36 25.38
C GLY A 264 -41.51 27.50 24.49
N ALA A 265 -42.36 28.01 23.58
CA ALA A 265 -42.41 29.39 23.05
C ALA A 265 -41.15 30.12 22.47
N ALA A 266 -41.37 30.83 21.36
CA ALA A 266 -40.38 31.69 20.70
C ALA A 266 -40.57 33.20 21.01
N THR A 267 -39.45 33.93 21.04
CA THR A 267 -39.25 35.37 20.69
C THR A 267 -37.73 35.55 20.54
N GLY A 268 -37.12 36.01 19.44
CA GLY A 268 -37.29 37.31 18.78
C GLY A 268 -36.68 38.45 19.64
N ALA A 269 -35.70 39.25 19.22
CA ALA A 269 -34.84 39.29 18.04
C ALA A 269 -33.63 40.25 18.32
N SER A 270 -32.51 40.14 17.59
CA SER A 270 -31.61 41.29 17.34
C SER A 270 -30.71 41.06 16.13
N THR A 271 -30.44 42.13 15.38
CA THR A 271 -29.82 42.17 14.05
C THR A 271 -28.32 42.45 14.08
N ALA A 272 -27.54 41.84 13.18
CA ALA A 272 -26.27 42.39 12.70
C ALA A 272 -25.97 42.00 11.24
N ALA A 273 -25.93 43.01 10.37
CA ALA A 273 -25.32 43.11 9.03
C ALA A 273 -25.09 41.83 8.18
N ALA A 274 -25.80 41.76 7.05
CA ALA A 274 -25.40 40.90 5.93
C ALA A 274 -24.23 41.50 5.14
N SER A 275 -23.20 40.70 4.85
CA SER A 275 -22.32 40.92 3.70
C SER A 275 -22.91 40.24 2.45
N ALA A 276 -22.62 40.77 1.26
CA ALA A 276 -23.09 40.19 0.01
C ALA A 276 -22.43 38.82 -0.27
N PRO A 277 -23.12 37.89 -0.95
CA PRO A 277 -22.49 36.63 -1.37
C PRO A 277 -21.37 36.92 -2.37
N ALA A 278 -20.22 36.27 -2.17
CA ALA A 278 -19.17 36.24 -3.18
C ALA A 278 -19.69 35.50 -4.44
N PRO A 279 -19.26 35.90 -5.65
CA PRO A 279 -19.59 35.12 -6.85
C PRO A 279 -18.96 33.73 -6.75
N ALA A 280 -19.70 32.71 -7.18
CA ALA A 280 -19.17 31.34 -7.27
C ALA A 280 -17.94 31.31 -8.20
N PRO A 281 -16.92 30.47 -7.91
CA PRO A 281 -15.83 30.28 -8.84
C PRO A 281 -16.37 29.74 -10.18
N VAL A 282 -15.91 30.33 -11.27
CA VAL A 282 -16.10 29.76 -12.61
C VAL A 282 -15.16 28.58 -12.75
N ASN A 283 -15.71 27.41 -13.04
CA ASN A 283 -14.92 26.21 -13.34
C ASN A 283 -14.08 26.48 -14.60
N GLU A 284 -12.76 26.56 -14.46
CA GLU A 284 -11.87 26.60 -15.62
C GLU A 284 -11.82 25.21 -16.25
N ASN A 285 -12.32 25.11 -17.49
CA ASN A 285 -12.26 23.91 -18.31
C ASN A 285 -10.86 23.28 -18.31
N GLY A 286 -10.71 22.08 -17.79
CA GLY A 286 -9.48 21.29 -17.80
C GLY A 286 -9.09 20.80 -19.19
N ALA A 287 -7.89 20.24 -19.33
CA ALA A 287 -7.51 19.54 -20.55
C ALA A 287 -7.79 18.04 -20.36
N PRO A 288 -8.21 17.32 -21.42
CA PRO A 288 -8.42 15.89 -21.32
C PRO A 288 -7.09 15.15 -21.12
N LEU A 289 -7.13 13.94 -20.60
CA LEU A 289 -6.02 12.98 -20.64
C LEU A 289 -6.20 12.06 -21.84
N ALA A 290 -5.22 12.08 -22.75
CA ALA A 290 -5.13 11.12 -23.85
C ALA A 290 -4.34 9.89 -23.38
N VAL A 291 -4.91 8.71 -23.59
CA VAL A 291 -4.22 7.42 -23.42
C VAL A 291 -4.38 6.63 -24.71
N ALA A 292 -3.25 6.36 -25.35
CA ALA A 292 -3.12 5.60 -26.58
C ALA A 292 -2.74 4.15 -26.24
N LEU A 293 -3.55 3.20 -26.69
CA LEU A 293 -3.26 1.76 -26.58
C LEU A 293 -3.22 1.15 -27.98
N ALA A 294 -2.37 0.15 -28.19
CA ALA A 294 -2.23 -0.56 -29.45
C ALA A 294 -1.80 -2.01 -29.25
N GLU A 295 -2.50 -2.95 -29.90
CA GLU A 295 -2.17 -4.37 -29.86
C GLU A 295 -2.33 -5.03 -31.24
N PRO A 296 -1.36 -5.84 -31.72
CA PRO A 296 0.01 -5.98 -31.19
C PRO A 296 0.87 -4.74 -31.49
N ALA A 297 1.90 -4.48 -30.66
CA ALA A 297 2.85 -3.39 -30.87
C ALA A 297 4.05 -3.75 -31.77
N ALA A 298 4.20 -5.03 -32.17
CA ALA A 298 5.23 -5.48 -33.08
C ALA A 298 4.76 -6.67 -33.93
N GLY A 299 5.52 -6.99 -34.99
CA GLY A 299 5.31 -8.16 -35.85
C GLY A 299 5.49 -7.87 -37.34
N ARG A 300 5.56 -8.91 -38.17
CA ARG A 300 5.77 -8.82 -39.63
C ARG A 300 4.74 -7.95 -40.37
N ALA A 301 5.20 -7.24 -41.42
CA ALA A 301 4.31 -6.67 -42.42
C ALA A 301 3.61 -7.77 -43.27
N PRO A 302 2.32 -7.61 -43.63
CA PRO A 302 1.43 -6.53 -43.21
C PRO A 302 0.89 -6.76 -41.78
N LEU A 303 1.15 -5.82 -40.87
CA LEU A 303 0.76 -5.91 -39.46
C LEU A 303 -0.57 -5.19 -39.22
N ALA A 304 -1.61 -5.93 -38.86
CA ALA A 304 -2.89 -5.36 -38.42
C ALA A 304 -2.85 -5.07 -36.92
N VAL A 305 -3.06 -3.81 -36.54
CA VAL A 305 -2.98 -3.32 -35.16
C VAL A 305 -4.32 -2.71 -34.76
N THR A 306 -4.83 -3.12 -33.61
CA THR A 306 -6.02 -2.56 -32.98
C THR A 306 -5.63 -1.42 -32.05
N PHE A 307 -6.01 -0.20 -32.40
CA PHE A 307 -5.83 0.99 -31.57
C PHE A 307 -7.06 1.25 -30.71
N SER A 308 -6.83 1.69 -29.46
CA SER A 308 -7.89 2.02 -28.50
C SER A 308 -7.57 3.30 -27.74
N ALA A 309 -8.60 4.12 -27.54
CA ALA A 309 -8.57 5.34 -26.73
C ALA A 309 -9.36 5.19 -25.41
N ALA A 310 -9.68 3.96 -24.99
CA ALA A 310 -10.65 3.66 -23.93
C ALA A 310 -10.31 4.28 -22.56
N GLU A 311 -9.04 4.38 -22.22
CA GLU A 311 -8.56 4.98 -20.96
C GLU A 311 -8.38 6.52 -21.04
N SER A 312 -8.70 7.12 -22.19
CA SER A 312 -8.73 8.59 -22.31
C SER A 312 -9.93 9.17 -21.56
N SER A 313 -9.70 10.24 -20.81
CA SER A 313 -10.69 10.84 -19.90
C SER A 313 -10.64 12.36 -19.95
N ASP A 314 -11.65 13.01 -19.38
CA ASP A 314 -11.70 14.47 -19.24
C ASP A 314 -12.07 14.84 -17.79
N PRO A 315 -11.34 15.76 -17.13
CA PRO A 315 -11.58 16.11 -15.73
C PRO A 315 -12.93 16.82 -15.51
N ASP A 316 -13.49 17.47 -16.52
CA ASP A 316 -14.81 18.11 -16.50
C ASP A 316 -15.91 17.17 -17.03
N SER A 317 -15.55 15.92 -17.36
CA SER A 317 -16.41 14.92 -18.01
C SER A 317 -16.96 15.36 -19.37
N ASP A 318 -16.20 16.18 -20.11
CA ASP A 318 -16.62 16.66 -21.42
C ASP A 318 -16.64 15.57 -22.50
N ARG A 319 -17.46 15.83 -23.54
CA ARG A 319 -17.62 14.89 -24.64
C ARG A 319 -16.41 14.91 -25.57
N LEU A 320 -15.50 13.99 -25.28
CA LEU A 320 -14.29 13.76 -26.06
C LEU A 320 -14.53 13.49 -27.54
N THR A 321 -13.61 13.99 -28.36
CA THR A 321 -13.42 13.60 -29.77
C THR A 321 -11.95 13.28 -30.03
N TYR A 322 -11.71 12.44 -31.03
CA TYR A 322 -10.43 11.75 -31.20
C TYR A 322 -9.84 12.01 -32.59
N LEU A 323 -8.51 12.03 -32.68
CA LEU A 323 -7.76 11.98 -33.93
C LEU A 323 -6.55 11.07 -33.72
N TRP A 324 -6.57 9.91 -34.37
CA TRP A 324 -5.39 9.09 -34.56
C TRP A 324 -4.63 9.52 -35.81
N ASN A 325 -3.30 9.59 -35.70
CA ASN A 325 -2.35 9.60 -36.81
C ASN A 325 -1.44 8.38 -36.62
N PHE A 326 -1.49 7.42 -37.54
CA PHE A 326 -0.81 6.14 -37.39
C PHE A 326 0.69 6.18 -37.73
N GLY A 327 1.21 7.33 -38.20
CA GLY A 327 2.63 7.53 -38.50
C GLY A 327 3.06 7.13 -39.92
N ASP A 328 2.23 6.36 -40.63
CA ASP A 328 2.42 5.98 -42.05
C ASP A 328 1.66 6.91 -43.04
N GLY A 329 1.01 7.95 -42.52
CA GLY A 329 0.10 8.84 -43.26
C GLY A 329 -1.39 8.48 -43.13
N GLY A 330 -1.71 7.32 -42.55
CA GLY A 330 -3.07 6.94 -42.15
C GLY A 330 -3.58 7.76 -40.96
N THR A 331 -4.88 8.05 -40.95
CA THR A 331 -5.55 8.75 -39.84
C THR A 331 -6.95 8.20 -39.56
N SER A 332 -7.45 8.37 -38.33
CA SER A 332 -8.82 8.01 -37.93
C SER A 332 -9.40 9.04 -36.96
N ARG A 333 -10.74 9.16 -36.94
CA ARG A 333 -11.48 9.96 -35.95
C ARG A 333 -12.35 9.12 -35.00
N LEU A 334 -12.29 7.80 -35.14
CA LEU A 334 -12.91 6.87 -34.19
C LEU A 334 -11.96 6.64 -33.01
N PRO A 335 -12.45 6.55 -31.76
CA PRO A 335 -11.61 6.28 -30.59
C PRO A 335 -10.88 4.95 -30.72
N ASN A 336 -11.58 3.93 -31.18
CA ASN A 336 -11.07 2.57 -31.36
C ASN A 336 -11.07 2.25 -32.86
N ARG A 337 -9.96 1.71 -33.38
CA ARG A 337 -9.79 1.47 -34.81
C ARG A 337 -8.70 0.44 -35.11
N GLU A 338 -9.00 -0.50 -35.99
CA GLU A 338 -7.98 -1.33 -36.65
C GLU A 338 -7.32 -0.55 -37.81
N HIS A 339 -5.99 -0.59 -37.87
CA HIS A 339 -5.16 -0.06 -38.96
C HIS A 339 -4.08 -1.08 -39.34
N THR A 340 -3.72 -1.16 -40.63
CA THR A 340 -2.79 -2.17 -41.13
C THR A 340 -1.57 -1.52 -41.78
N TYR A 341 -0.41 -1.69 -41.15
CA TYR A 341 0.88 -1.27 -41.69
C TYR A 341 1.34 -2.25 -42.77
N GLN A 342 1.60 -1.76 -43.99
CA GLN A 342 1.90 -2.61 -45.15
C GLN A 342 3.40 -2.86 -45.37
N GLU A 343 4.26 -2.03 -44.79
CA GLU A 343 5.71 -2.03 -45.02
C GLU A 343 6.44 -2.11 -43.67
N ASN A 344 7.62 -2.75 -43.66
CA ASN A 344 8.48 -2.79 -42.48
C ASN A 344 8.94 -1.38 -42.08
N GLY A 345 8.95 -1.09 -40.78
CA GLY A 345 9.38 0.19 -40.22
C GLY A 345 8.89 0.41 -38.79
N LEU A 346 9.55 1.35 -38.10
CA LEU A 346 9.10 1.84 -36.80
C LEU A 346 8.14 3.01 -37.00
N TYR A 347 6.88 2.83 -36.61
CA TYR A 347 5.83 3.84 -36.72
C TYR A 347 5.47 4.41 -35.35
N THR A 348 5.28 5.73 -35.27
CA THR A 348 4.73 6.38 -34.07
C THR A 348 3.26 6.70 -34.31
N ALA A 349 2.38 5.94 -33.67
CA ALA A 349 0.94 6.18 -33.72
C ALA A 349 0.53 7.13 -32.59
N THR A 350 0.11 8.33 -32.95
CA THR A 350 -0.28 9.39 -32.01
C THR A 350 -1.79 9.53 -31.96
N LEU A 351 -2.36 9.43 -30.76
CA LEU A 351 -3.71 9.84 -30.45
C LEU A 351 -3.71 11.29 -29.95
N THR A 352 -4.57 12.13 -30.53
CA THR A 352 -4.97 13.43 -29.97
C THR A 352 -6.42 13.35 -29.51
N VAL A 353 -6.68 13.79 -28.28
CA VAL A 353 -8.01 13.84 -27.65
C VAL A 353 -8.40 15.30 -27.42
N PHE A 354 -9.60 15.69 -27.83
CA PHE A 354 -10.14 17.05 -27.70
C PHE A 354 -11.43 17.05 -26.87
N ASP A 355 -11.57 18.01 -25.96
CA ASP A 355 -12.74 18.21 -25.07
C ASP A 355 -13.99 18.78 -25.78
N GLY A 356 -13.82 19.41 -26.94
CA GLY A 356 -14.86 20.19 -27.62
C GLY A 356 -15.11 21.59 -27.04
N LYS A 357 -14.42 21.98 -25.96
CA LYS A 357 -14.43 23.34 -25.36
C LYS A 357 -13.16 24.16 -25.63
N GLY A 358 -12.13 23.54 -26.22
CA GLY A 358 -10.95 24.22 -26.77
C GLY A 358 -9.60 23.75 -26.22
N LYS A 359 -9.56 22.72 -25.37
CA LYS A 359 -8.31 22.06 -24.95
C LYS A 359 -8.21 20.65 -25.54
N SER A 360 -6.99 20.17 -25.58
CA SER A 360 -6.65 18.85 -26.10
C SER A 360 -5.33 18.37 -25.52
N SER A 361 -5.15 17.07 -25.47
CA SER A 361 -3.87 16.43 -25.15
C SER A 361 -3.54 15.37 -26.20
N SER A 362 -2.34 14.80 -26.14
CA SER A 362 -1.94 13.72 -27.03
C SER A 362 -1.02 12.74 -26.32
N ASN A 363 -1.10 11.49 -26.72
CA ASN A 363 -0.24 10.40 -26.29
C ASN A 363 0.05 9.50 -27.50
N ALA A 364 1.16 8.77 -27.47
CA ALA A 364 1.64 8.03 -28.62
C ALA A 364 2.21 6.67 -28.20
N VAL A 365 2.12 5.72 -29.12
CA VAL A 365 2.66 4.36 -29.01
C VAL A 365 3.53 4.04 -30.22
N GLN A 366 4.60 3.29 -30.02
CA GLN A 366 5.46 2.82 -31.11
C GLN A 366 4.98 1.45 -31.60
N ILE A 367 4.97 1.28 -32.93
CA ILE A 367 4.68 0.02 -33.60
C ILE A 367 5.92 -0.40 -34.39
N ASN A 368 6.54 -1.52 -34.03
CA ASN A 368 7.72 -2.05 -34.72
C ASN A 368 7.29 -3.10 -35.76
N VAL A 369 7.15 -2.68 -37.01
CA VAL A 369 6.67 -3.56 -38.09
C VAL A 369 7.85 -4.18 -38.81
N GLY A 370 7.84 -5.51 -38.96
CA GLY A 370 8.84 -6.23 -39.74
C GLY A 370 9.83 -7.07 -38.96
N ASN A 371 9.72 -7.09 -37.63
CA ASN A 371 10.44 -8.00 -36.76
C ASN A 371 9.46 -8.66 -35.78
N ASP A 372 9.68 -9.94 -35.45
CA ASP A 372 8.90 -10.65 -34.43
C ASP A 372 9.69 -10.67 -33.10
N PRO A 373 9.04 -10.80 -31.93
CA PRO A 373 9.77 -11.01 -30.68
C PRO A 373 10.52 -12.36 -30.67
N PRO A 374 11.69 -12.45 -30.02
CA PRO A 374 12.46 -13.68 -29.97
C PRO A 374 11.70 -14.80 -29.25
N ALA A 375 11.98 -16.05 -29.61
CA ALA A 375 11.38 -17.23 -28.97
C ALA A 375 12.38 -17.87 -27.99
N PRO A 376 12.34 -17.56 -26.68
CA PRO A 376 13.08 -18.30 -25.67
C PRO A 376 12.52 -19.73 -25.48
N GLN A 377 13.42 -20.66 -25.21
CA GLN A 377 13.12 -22.04 -24.85
C GLN A 377 13.96 -22.49 -23.65
N ILE A 378 13.28 -22.78 -22.54
CA ILE A 378 13.83 -23.49 -21.40
C ILE A 378 14.03 -24.96 -21.80
N LEU A 379 15.28 -25.41 -21.81
CA LEU A 379 15.70 -26.78 -22.14
C LEU A 379 15.74 -27.69 -20.92
N SER A 380 16.03 -27.10 -19.75
CA SER A 380 16.02 -27.76 -18.44
C SER A 380 15.73 -26.72 -17.36
N PRO A 381 14.99 -27.08 -16.29
CA PRO A 381 14.26 -28.33 -16.14
C PRO A 381 12.98 -28.37 -16.99
N THR A 382 12.27 -29.49 -16.97
CA THR A 382 10.92 -29.61 -17.55
C THR A 382 9.86 -29.34 -16.48
N PRO A 383 8.64 -28.88 -16.83
CA PRO A 383 7.56 -28.64 -15.84
C PRO A 383 7.23 -29.84 -14.94
N ASP A 384 7.42 -31.07 -15.43
CA ASP A 384 7.19 -32.31 -14.65
C ASP A 384 8.35 -32.66 -13.68
N THR A 385 9.39 -31.83 -13.58
CA THR A 385 10.52 -32.07 -12.67
C THR A 385 10.18 -31.64 -11.24
N VAL A 386 10.24 -32.60 -10.33
CA VAL A 386 9.90 -32.41 -8.91
C VAL A 386 11.17 -32.35 -8.06
N TYR A 387 11.24 -31.35 -7.19
CA TYR A 387 12.41 -31.07 -6.33
C TYR A 387 12.17 -31.41 -4.86
N ARG A 388 13.22 -31.54 -4.06
CA ARG A 388 13.12 -31.60 -2.60
C ARG A 388 13.65 -30.30 -2.01
N ILE A 389 13.21 -29.98 -0.80
CA ILE A 389 13.76 -28.85 -0.07
C ILE A 389 15.26 -29.07 0.13
N GLY A 390 16.06 -28.07 -0.26
CA GLY A 390 17.52 -28.09 -0.27
C GLY A 390 18.17 -28.63 -1.56
N ASP A 391 17.41 -29.09 -2.56
CA ASP A 391 17.98 -29.51 -3.85
C ASP A 391 18.52 -28.31 -4.63
N VAL A 392 19.59 -28.53 -5.40
CA VAL A 392 20.12 -27.54 -6.35
C VAL A 392 19.47 -27.76 -7.72
N VAL A 393 18.59 -26.85 -8.09
CA VAL A 393 17.98 -26.75 -9.43
C VAL A 393 19.07 -26.31 -10.41
N GLN A 394 19.32 -27.11 -11.44
CA GLN A 394 20.15 -26.75 -12.59
C GLN A 394 19.24 -26.44 -13.78
N PHE A 395 19.36 -25.25 -14.36
CA PHE A 395 18.55 -24.81 -15.48
C PHE A 395 19.39 -24.34 -16.67
N SER A 396 18.83 -24.47 -17.86
CA SER A 396 19.46 -24.12 -19.11
C SER A 396 18.44 -23.83 -20.20
N GLY A 397 18.79 -22.98 -21.15
CA GLY A 397 17.89 -22.54 -22.19
C GLY A 397 18.62 -21.84 -23.32
N GLU A 398 17.90 -21.63 -24.40
CA GLU A 398 18.34 -20.97 -25.62
C GLU A 398 17.23 -20.04 -26.11
N ALA A 399 17.52 -19.16 -27.06
CA ALA A 399 16.48 -18.42 -27.76
C ALA A 399 16.82 -18.32 -29.25
N THR A 400 15.79 -18.31 -30.08
CA THR A 400 15.92 -18.03 -31.51
C THR A 400 14.96 -16.93 -31.89
N ASP A 401 15.46 -15.93 -32.58
CA ASP A 401 14.62 -15.05 -33.39
C ASP A 401 14.66 -15.50 -34.87
N THR A 402 13.65 -15.11 -35.66
CA THR A 402 13.57 -15.48 -37.09
C THR A 402 14.42 -14.58 -37.98
N GLU A 403 14.62 -13.31 -37.58
CA GLU A 403 15.39 -12.31 -38.31
C GLU A 403 16.88 -12.35 -37.93
N ASP A 404 17.20 -12.53 -36.63
CA ASP A 404 18.57 -12.62 -36.09
C ASP A 404 19.11 -14.06 -36.00
N GLY A 405 18.23 -15.07 -35.95
CA GLY A 405 18.61 -16.47 -35.74
C GLY A 405 18.86 -16.81 -34.26
N PRO A 406 19.76 -17.78 -33.95
CA PRO A 406 20.08 -18.13 -32.57
C PRO A 406 20.73 -16.97 -31.81
N LEU A 407 20.11 -16.58 -30.70
CA LEU A 407 20.60 -15.49 -29.85
C LEU A 407 21.78 -15.95 -28.98
N ALA A 408 22.64 -15.00 -28.61
CA ALA A 408 23.85 -15.27 -27.86
C ALA A 408 23.54 -15.47 -26.37
N ALA A 409 24.31 -16.32 -25.69
CA ALA A 409 24.06 -16.69 -24.29
C ALA A 409 24.03 -15.49 -23.32
N ASP A 410 24.78 -14.43 -23.61
CA ASP A 410 24.84 -13.17 -22.85
C ASP A 410 23.66 -12.22 -23.10
N THR A 411 22.80 -12.51 -24.09
CA THR A 411 21.51 -11.82 -24.33
C THR A 411 20.32 -12.52 -23.66
N LEU A 412 20.58 -13.63 -22.96
CA LEU A 412 19.58 -14.41 -22.21
C LEU A 412 19.62 -14.03 -20.73
N VAL A 413 18.45 -13.69 -20.19
CA VAL A 413 18.22 -13.31 -18.79
C VAL A 413 17.35 -14.37 -18.12
N TRP A 414 17.67 -14.71 -16.88
CA TRP A 414 16.90 -15.62 -16.04
C TRP A 414 16.39 -14.89 -14.81
N GLU A 415 15.09 -15.00 -14.58
CA GLU A 415 14.40 -14.56 -13.37
C GLU A 415 13.81 -15.80 -12.69
N ALA A 416 13.83 -15.86 -11.36
CA ALA A 416 12.97 -16.77 -10.62
C ALA A 416 12.21 -16.02 -9.53
N VAL A 417 10.92 -16.33 -9.41
CA VAL A 417 9.94 -15.67 -8.56
C VAL A 417 9.30 -16.71 -7.65
N LEU A 418 9.47 -16.56 -6.34
CA LEU A 418 8.91 -17.51 -5.37
C LEU A 418 7.51 -17.07 -4.95
N HIS A 419 6.52 -17.90 -5.23
CA HIS A 419 5.15 -17.73 -4.76
C HIS A 419 4.95 -18.48 -3.44
N HIS A 420 4.42 -17.80 -2.42
CA HIS A 420 4.10 -18.40 -1.13
C HIS A 420 2.77 -17.86 -0.59
N LYS A 421 1.69 -18.64 -0.76
CA LYS A 421 0.32 -18.31 -0.32
C LYS A 421 -0.13 -16.88 -0.70
N GLU A 422 0.06 -15.94 0.21
CA GLU A 422 -0.45 -14.57 0.20
C GLU A 422 0.61 -13.53 -0.23
N HIS A 423 1.86 -13.94 -0.44
CA HIS A 423 2.94 -13.05 -0.91
C HIS A 423 3.88 -13.71 -1.93
N ILE A 424 4.67 -12.88 -2.61
CA ILE A 424 5.56 -13.24 -3.71
C ILE A 424 6.93 -12.60 -3.47
N HIS A 425 8.02 -13.32 -3.74
CA HIS A 425 9.39 -12.82 -3.74
C HIS A 425 9.87 -12.69 -5.19
N TYR A 426 9.90 -11.47 -5.72
CA TYR A 426 10.23 -11.21 -7.13
C TYR A 426 11.73 -11.40 -7.46
N ASP A 427 12.62 -11.22 -6.48
CA ASP A 427 14.09 -11.33 -6.64
C ASP A 427 14.67 -12.67 -6.13
N PHE A 428 13.93 -13.80 -6.23
CA PHE A 428 14.44 -15.08 -5.71
C PHE A 428 15.68 -15.57 -6.47
N TYR A 429 15.74 -15.33 -7.78
CA TYR A 429 16.97 -15.45 -8.57
C TYR A 429 16.98 -14.45 -9.72
N ASN A 430 18.15 -13.87 -9.99
CA ASN A 430 18.43 -13.09 -11.19
C ASN A 430 19.79 -13.48 -11.77
N GLY A 431 19.87 -13.69 -13.09
CA GLY A 431 21.11 -14.07 -13.75
C GLY A 431 21.09 -13.90 -15.26
N THR A 432 22.25 -14.05 -15.91
CA THR A 432 22.39 -14.00 -17.37
C THR A 432 23.23 -15.16 -17.88
N GLY A 433 22.92 -15.70 -19.04
CA GLY A 433 23.59 -16.87 -19.61
C GLY A 433 22.63 -17.91 -20.16
N ALA A 434 23.16 -18.86 -20.94
CA ALA A 434 22.40 -20.03 -21.39
C ALA A 434 22.11 -21.07 -20.29
N SER A 435 22.61 -20.86 -19.06
CA SER A 435 22.41 -21.77 -17.93
C SER A 435 22.73 -21.12 -16.58
N GLY A 436 22.07 -21.58 -15.52
CA GLY A 436 22.34 -21.19 -14.15
C GLY A 436 21.93 -22.26 -13.14
N GLN A 437 22.05 -21.94 -11.86
CA GLN A 437 21.62 -22.81 -10.76
C GLN A 437 21.07 -21.98 -9.60
N LEU A 438 20.10 -22.56 -8.89
CA LEU A 438 19.54 -22.03 -7.64
C LEU A 438 19.25 -23.17 -6.65
N THR A 439 19.09 -22.86 -5.37
CA THR A 439 18.67 -23.85 -4.35
C THR A 439 17.16 -23.74 -4.16
N TYR A 440 16.46 -24.87 -4.08
CA TYR A 440 15.04 -24.88 -3.74
C TYR A 440 14.89 -24.80 -2.20
N GLU A 441 14.80 -23.58 -1.67
CA GLU A 441 14.83 -23.32 -0.23
C GLU A 441 13.46 -23.49 0.47
N ASP A 442 13.46 -23.84 1.76
CA ASP A 442 12.23 -23.98 2.54
C ASP A 442 11.61 -22.62 2.84
N HIS A 443 10.41 -22.38 2.29
CA HIS A 443 9.66 -21.15 2.48
C HIS A 443 8.23 -21.40 2.98
N GLY A 444 7.98 -22.56 3.61
CA GLY A 444 6.65 -22.95 4.07
C GLY A 444 5.85 -23.76 3.05
N ASP A 445 4.58 -24.00 3.37
CA ASP A 445 3.66 -24.85 2.59
C ASP A 445 2.86 -24.03 1.56
N ALA A 446 2.38 -24.69 0.51
CA ALA A 446 1.77 -24.04 -0.66
C ALA A 446 2.72 -22.99 -1.28
N THR A 447 3.95 -23.43 -1.56
CA THR A 447 5.00 -22.69 -2.27
C THR A 447 5.29 -23.31 -3.64
N TYR A 448 5.64 -22.46 -4.61
CA TYR A 448 6.26 -22.88 -5.86
C TYR A 448 7.16 -21.77 -6.41
N LEU A 449 8.10 -22.14 -7.27
CA LEU A 449 9.04 -21.20 -7.87
C LEU A 449 8.75 -21.09 -9.37
N GLU A 450 8.29 -19.93 -9.83
CA GLU A 450 8.20 -19.63 -11.27
C GLU A 450 9.61 -19.30 -11.76
N LEU A 451 10.12 -20.01 -12.77
CA LEU A 451 11.42 -19.76 -13.40
C LEU A 451 11.17 -19.28 -14.84
N CYS A 452 11.61 -18.06 -15.14
CA CYS A 452 11.46 -17.42 -16.44
C CYS A 452 12.82 -17.27 -17.16
N LEU A 453 12.80 -17.56 -18.45
CA LEU A 453 13.84 -17.21 -19.42
C LEU A 453 13.32 -16.07 -20.30
N ILE A 454 14.07 -14.97 -20.32
CA ILE A 454 13.82 -13.78 -21.13
C ILE A 454 14.95 -13.64 -22.13
N ALA A 455 14.62 -13.21 -23.34
CA ALA A 455 15.59 -12.94 -24.41
C ALA A 455 15.25 -11.62 -25.10
N HIS A 456 16.28 -10.87 -25.47
CA HIS A 456 16.14 -9.65 -26.27
C HIS A 456 16.82 -9.83 -27.63
N ASP A 457 16.16 -9.40 -28.70
CA ASP A 457 16.72 -9.42 -30.06
C ASP A 457 17.55 -8.15 -30.37
N SER A 458 18.09 -8.05 -31.60
CA SER A 458 18.90 -6.90 -32.03
C SER A 458 18.10 -5.60 -32.25
N ALA A 459 16.78 -5.68 -32.31
CA ALA A 459 15.87 -4.54 -32.36
C ALA A 459 15.36 -4.10 -30.98
N GLY A 460 15.67 -4.85 -29.92
CA GLY A 460 15.22 -4.62 -28.55
C GLY A 460 13.81 -5.16 -28.24
N LEU A 461 13.25 -6.06 -29.07
CA LEU A 461 12.03 -6.78 -28.70
C LEU A 461 12.34 -7.87 -27.69
N GLU A 462 11.42 -8.09 -26.76
CA GLU A 462 11.54 -9.09 -25.69
C GLU A 462 10.63 -10.30 -25.94
N GLY A 463 11.19 -11.50 -25.72
CA GLY A 463 10.43 -12.73 -25.58
C GLY A 463 10.64 -13.34 -24.20
N ARG A 464 9.58 -13.92 -23.62
CA ARG A 464 9.58 -14.53 -22.28
C ARG A 464 8.93 -15.91 -22.30
N GLN A 465 9.54 -16.90 -21.65
CA GLN A 465 8.94 -18.20 -21.34
C GLN A 465 9.17 -18.51 -19.86
N CYS A 466 8.13 -18.95 -19.14
CA CYS A 466 8.22 -19.35 -17.74
C CYS A 466 7.75 -20.79 -17.53
N ILE A 467 8.26 -21.43 -16.46
CA ILE A 467 7.80 -22.73 -15.96
C ILE A 467 7.67 -22.71 -14.44
N ASP A 468 6.67 -23.42 -13.91
CA ASP A 468 6.54 -23.67 -12.48
C ASP A 468 7.45 -24.83 -12.06
N LEU A 469 8.30 -24.59 -11.07
CA LEU A 469 9.05 -25.62 -10.36
C LEU A 469 8.31 -25.95 -9.06
N ARG A 470 8.01 -27.24 -8.87
CA ARG A 470 7.22 -27.75 -7.74
C ARG A 470 8.09 -28.67 -6.88
N ALA A 471 7.94 -28.57 -5.55
CA ALA A 471 8.59 -29.49 -4.63
C ALA A 471 7.77 -30.79 -4.44
N GLN A 472 8.42 -31.84 -3.95
CA GLN A 472 7.84 -33.16 -3.74
C GLN A 472 6.91 -33.10 -2.54
N GLU A 473 5.60 -33.11 -2.82
CA GLU A 473 4.56 -33.15 -1.82
C GLU A 473 4.45 -34.52 -1.14
N VAL A 474 4.16 -34.50 0.16
CA VAL A 474 3.81 -35.64 1.00
C VAL A 474 2.75 -35.21 2.01
N VAL A 475 1.87 -36.14 2.40
CA VAL A 475 0.77 -35.87 3.33
C VAL A 475 1.11 -36.34 4.74
N TYR A 476 1.14 -35.40 5.68
CA TYR A 476 1.32 -35.70 7.11
C TYR A 476 -0.03 -35.58 7.82
N THR A 477 -0.51 -36.69 8.39
CA THR A 477 -1.75 -36.73 9.18
C THR A 477 -1.42 -36.62 10.67
N PHE A 478 -2.03 -35.65 11.36
CA PHE A 478 -1.88 -35.43 12.79
C PHE A 478 -3.11 -35.92 13.54
N ARG A 479 -2.90 -36.80 14.53
CA ARG A 479 -3.94 -37.36 15.40
C ARG A 479 -3.57 -37.20 16.87
N THR A 480 -4.55 -37.38 17.74
CA THR A 480 -4.36 -37.40 19.20
C THR A 480 -4.92 -38.68 19.82
N LEU A 481 -4.47 -39.00 21.02
CA LEU A 481 -5.08 -40.02 21.88
C LEU A 481 -5.25 -39.42 23.29
N PRO A 482 -6.48 -39.25 23.82
CA PRO A 482 -7.79 -39.38 23.14
C PRO A 482 -7.92 -38.47 21.90
N GLU A 483 -8.75 -38.88 20.93
CA GLU A 483 -9.00 -38.13 19.69
C GLU A 483 -9.84 -36.86 19.94
N GLY A 484 -9.65 -35.83 19.10
CA GLY A 484 -10.30 -34.53 19.24
C GLY A 484 -9.47 -33.48 19.99
N ALA A 485 -8.31 -33.84 20.55
CA ALA A 485 -7.46 -32.85 21.23
C ALA A 485 -6.70 -31.96 20.21
N PRO A 486 -6.45 -30.68 20.53
CA PRO A 486 -5.78 -29.75 19.62
C PRO A 486 -4.26 -29.91 19.62
N LEU A 487 -3.65 -29.63 18.47
CA LEU A 487 -2.19 -29.54 18.28
C LEU A 487 -1.80 -28.20 17.65
N LEU A 488 -0.51 -27.90 17.71
CA LEU A 488 0.13 -26.78 17.04
C LEU A 488 0.87 -27.28 15.80
N TYR A 489 0.63 -26.64 14.65
CA TYR A 489 1.39 -26.82 13.41
C TYR A 489 1.78 -25.45 12.86
N ALA A 490 3.06 -25.24 12.58
CA ALA A 490 3.63 -23.95 12.20
C ALA A 490 3.23 -22.79 13.15
N GLY A 491 3.07 -23.10 14.45
CA GLY A 491 2.62 -22.16 15.49
C GLY A 491 1.10 -21.96 15.61
N SER A 492 0.29 -22.39 14.63
CA SER A 492 -1.17 -22.26 14.63
C SER A 492 -1.87 -23.47 15.26
N ARG A 493 -3.01 -23.26 15.92
CA ARG A 493 -3.77 -24.31 16.64
C ARG A 493 -4.83 -24.95 15.74
N TYR A 494 -4.83 -26.28 15.67
CA TYR A 494 -5.80 -27.08 14.90
C TYR A 494 -6.39 -28.20 15.76
N ILE A 495 -7.67 -28.52 15.56
CA ILE A 495 -8.34 -29.69 16.17
C ILE A 495 -7.95 -30.94 15.36
N THR A 496 -7.70 -32.06 16.03
CA THR A 496 -7.38 -33.33 15.34
C THR A 496 -8.58 -34.27 15.19
N PRO A 497 -8.62 -35.11 14.15
CA PRO A 497 -7.59 -35.33 13.15
C PRO A 497 -7.56 -34.26 12.05
N PHE A 498 -6.35 -33.87 11.63
CA PHE A 498 -6.15 -33.05 10.43
C PHE A 498 -4.98 -33.60 9.61
N LYS A 499 -4.93 -33.24 8.32
CA LYS A 499 -3.79 -33.51 7.44
C LYS A 499 -3.21 -32.21 6.91
N VAL A 500 -1.94 -32.24 6.55
CA VAL A 500 -1.24 -31.18 5.84
C VAL A 500 -0.49 -31.78 4.66
N THR A 501 -0.57 -31.11 3.51
CA THR A 501 0.27 -31.37 2.35
C THR A 501 1.50 -30.46 2.44
N THR A 502 2.68 -31.05 2.57
CA THR A 502 3.96 -30.38 2.86
C THR A 502 5.09 -31.02 2.04
N TYR A 503 6.28 -30.44 2.01
CA TYR A 503 7.36 -30.86 1.11
C TYR A 503 8.43 -31.74 1.76
N VAL A 504 8.96 -32.71 1.01
CA VAL A 504 10.08 -33.56 1.45
C VAL A 504 11.30 -32.71 1.84
N ASN A 505 11.96 -33.09 2.96
CA ASN A 505 13.05 -32.40 3.65
C ASN A 505 12.68 -31.07 4.35
N ALA A 506 11.45 -30.57 4.22
CA ALA A 506 11.02 -29.34 4.88
C ALA A 506 11.10 -29.45 6.41
N GLN A 507 11.29 -28.33 7.10
CA GLN A 507 11.28 -28.22 8.55
C GLN A 507 9.95 -27.61 9.00
N ARG A 508 9.22 -28.30 9.87
CA ARG A 508 7.91 -27.86 10.36
C ARG A 508 7.86 -27.90 11.87
N SER A 509 7.54 -26.77 12.49
CA SER A 509 7.40 -26.69 13.94
C SER A 509 6.06 -27.30 14.34
N ILE A 510 6.11 -28.36 15.15
CA ILE A 510 4.93 -29.03 15.69
C ILE A 510 4.96 -29.02 17.21
N GLY A 511 3.79 -29.11 17.84
CA GLY A 511 3.73 -29.20 19.29
C GLY A 511 2.35 -29.40 19.89
N ALA A 512 2.30 -29.63 21.20
CA ALA A 512 1.07 -29.50 21.97
C ALA A 512 0.91 -28.06 22.50
N PRO A 513 -0.32 -27.52 22.55
CA PRO A 513 -0.62 -26.34 23.35
C PRO A 513 -0.43 -26.64 24.84
N SER A 514 -0.15 -25.60 25.64
CA SER A 514 0.01 -25.74 27.10
C SER A 514 -1.30 -26.11 27.79
N GLU A 515 -2.42 -25.64 27.26
CA GLU A 515 -3.79 -25.93 27.72
C GLU A 515 -4.57 -26.63 26.59
N PRO A 516 -4.43 -27.96 26.43
CA PRO A 516 -5.06 -28.70 25.34
C PRO A 516 -6.58 -28.79 25.49
N ALA A 517 -7.07 -29.19 26.66
CA ALA A 517 -8.46 -29.10 27.13
C ALA A 517 -8.50 -29.32 28.65
N ASP A 518 -9.62 -29.01 29.30
CA ASP A 518 -9.82 -29.17 30.75
C ASP A 518 -9.51 -30.60 31.23
N GLY A 519 -8.39 -30.74 31.94
CA GLY A 519 -7.97 -31.99 32.55
C GLY A 519 -7.13 -32.93 31.66
N LEU A 520 -6.65 -32.48 30.49
CA LEU A 520 -5.69 -33.23 29.66
C LEU A 520 -4.24 -32.71 29.82
N ALA A 521 -3.29 -33.63 29.95
CA ALA A 521 -1.86 -33.36 30.03
C ALA A 521 -1.09 -34.13 28.95
N PHE A 522 -0.26 -33.42 28.15
CA PHE A 522 0.57 -34.03 27.12
C PHE A 522 1.57 -35.03 27.74
N THR A 523 1.75 -36.17 27.07
CA THR A 523 2.63 -37.27 27.52
C THR A 523 3.78 -37.52 26.55
N SER A 524 3.50 -37.76 25.28
CA SER A 524 4.53 -38.12 24.28
C SER A 524 4.01 -38.04 22.85
N TRP A 525 4.91 -37.80 21.89
CA TRP A 525 4.66 -38.02 20.45
C TRP A 525 5.02 -39.45 20.03
N SER A 526 4.42 -39.93 18.94
CA SER A 526 4.72 -41.23 18.33
C SER A 526 6.13 -41.36 17.73
N ASP A 527 6.76 -40.24 17.40
CA ASP A 527 8.17 -40.15 16.97
C ASP A 527 9.16 -40.04 18.14
N GLY A 528 8.67 -39.87 19.38
CA GLY A 528 9.48 -39.67 20.58
C GLY A 528 10.02 -38.25 20.77
N GLY A 529 9.58 -37.27 19.98
CA GLY A 529 9.99 -35.87 20.09
C GLY A 529 9.48 -35.16 21.36
N GLU A 530 10.05 -33.99 21.66
CA GLU A 530 9.64 -33.14 22.78
C GLU A 530 8.24 -32.53 22.54
N ILE A 531 7.62 -32.00 23.61
CA ILE A 531 6.28 -31.39 23.56
C ILE A 531 6.11 -30.34 22.46
N ARG A 532 7.19 -29.63 22.11
CA ARG A 532 7.32 -28.81 20.90
C ARG A 532 8.69 -29.09 20.29
N HIS A 533 8.76 -29.34 18.99
CA HIS A 533 10.02 -29.60 18.30
C HIS A 533 9.93 -29.27 16.80
N GLN A 534 11.07 -29.32 16.10
CA GLN A 534 11.13 -29.25 14.64
C GLN A 534 11.05 -30.65 14.04
N LEU A 535 10.04 -30.89 13.21
CA LEU A 535 9.88 -32.10 12.43
C LEU A 535 10.53 -31.91 11.06
N THR A 536 11.47 -32.78 10.71
CA THR A 536 11.93 -32.92 9.32
C THR A 536 10.98 -33.84 8.56
N ILE A 537 10.40 -33.34 7.47
CA ILE A 537 9.45 -34.07 6.64
C ILE A 537 10.18 -35.15 5.80
N GLY A 538 9.70 -36.39 5.89
CA GLY A 538 10.26 -37.56 5.20
C GLY A 538 9.68 -37.79 3.80
N GLU A 539 10.21 -38.79 3.09
CA GLU A 539 9.91 -39.05 1.66
C GLU A 539 8.56 -39.73 1.35
N SER A 540 7.69 -39.88 2.34
CA SER A 540 6.42 -40.62 2.20
C SER A 540 5.40 -40.17 3.24
N ASP A 541 4.12 -40.26 2.93
CA ASP A 541 3.02 -39.95 3.84
C ASP A 541 3.18 -40.60 5.21
N GLN A 542 2.91 -39.85 6.28
CA GLN A 542 3.05 -40.31 7.66
C GLN A 542 1.79 -40.00 8.49
N THR A 543 1.66 -40.69 9.62
CA THR A 543 0.72 -40.32 10.68
C THR A 543 1.49 -40.11 11.98
N LEU A 544 1.40 -38.90 12.54
CA LEU A 544 1.94 -38.57 13.86
C LEU A 544 0.81 -38.52 14.88
N ILE A 545 1.06 -39.09 16.06
CA ILE A 545 0.09 -39.21 17.14
C ILE A 545 0.66 -38.61 18.41
N ALA A 546 0.00 -37.57 18.92
CA ALA A 546 0.29 -37.04 20.25
C ALA A 546 -0.59 -37.74 21.30
N ILE A 547 0.04 -38.23 22.36
CA ILE A 547 -0.62 -38.94 23.46
C ILE A 547 -0.79 -37.99 24.63
N TYR A 548 -2.02 -37.86 25.12
CA TYR A 548 -2.39 -37.14 26.34
C TYR A 548 -2.86 -38.13 27.41
N SER A 549 -2.83 -37.68 28.66
CA SER A 549 -3.38 -38.38 29.82
C SER A 549 -4.33 -37.46 30.59
N GLY A 550 -5.32 -38.01 31.29
CA GLY A 550 -6.31 -37.24 32.05
C GLY A 550 -7.74 -37.47 31.58
N ASN A 551 -8.64 -36.52 31.87
CA ASN A 551 -10.06 -36.68 31.53
C ASN A 551 -10.34 -36.28 30.07
N SER A 552 -11.06 -37.11 29.33
CA SER A 552 -11.42 -36.90 27.93
C SER A 552 -12.88 -36.50 27.70
N ASP A 553 -13.70 -36.37 28.77
CA ASP A 553 -15.15 -36.17 28.68
C ASP A 553 -15.58 -34.90 27.89
N ALA A 554 -14.67 -33.94 27.70
CA ALA A 554 -14.92 -32.67 27.01
C ALA A 554 -14.47 -32.65 25.53
N LEU A 555 -13.93 -33.75 24.98
CA LEU A 555 -13.53 -33.81 23.57
C LEU A 555 -14.67 -34.32 22.68
N HIS A 556 -14.74 -33.82 21.44
CA HIS A 556 -15.61 -34.34 20.39
C HIS A 556 -14.86 -35.38 19.53
N PRO A 557 -15.07 -36.70 19.71
CA PRO A 557 -14.15 -37.73 19.19
C PRO A 557 -14.40 -38.16 17.73
N ASN A 558 -15.15 -37.37 16.95
CA ASN A 558 -15.59 -37.73 15.59
C ASN A 558 -15.52 -36.53 14.61
N ALA A 559 -14.45 -35.73 14.65
CA ALA A 559 -14.22 -34.72 13.60
C ALA A 559 -13.73 -35.38 12.30
N ASP A 560 -14.19 -34.88 11.15
CA ASP A 560 -13.67 -35.28 9.84
C ASP A 560 -12.20 -34.85 9.67
N VAL A 561 -11.43 -35.56 8.83
CA VAL A 561 -10.02 -35.22 8.59
C VAL A 561 -9.93 -34.04 7.62
N ILE A 562 -9.80 -32.83 8.18
CA ILE A 562 -9.63 -31.58 7.43
C ILE A 562 -8.23 -31.51 6.83
N ASP A 563 -8.09 -31.01 5.59
CA ASP A 563 -6.81 -30.58 5.04
C ASP A 563 -6.57 -29.10 5.35
N ILE A 564 -5.55 -28.80 6.15
CA ILE A 564 -5.25 -27.42 6.56
C ILE A 564 -4.54 -26.60 5.46
N ASN A 565 -4.29 -27.20 4.30
CA ASN A 565 -3.88 -26.47 3.09
C ASN A 565 -5.09 -25.86 2.35
N ASP A 566 -6.28 -26.44 2.50
CA ASP A 566 -7.49 -26.03 1.76
C ASP A 566 -8.48 -25.17 2.57
N GLU A 567 -8.42 -25.20 3.92
CA GLU A 567 -9.31 -24.43 4.80
C GLU A 567 -8.56 -23.58 5.86
N PRO A 568 -8.99 -22.33 6.12
CA PRO A 568 -8.54 -21.56 7.28
C PRO A 568 -9.08 -22.16 8.60
N PRO A 569 -8.42 -21.94 9.76
CA PRO A 569 -8.77 -22.61 11.00
C PRO A 569 -10.20 -22.31 11.47
N THR A 570 -10.98 -23.37 11.67
CA THR A 570 -12.36 -23.30 12.16
C THR A 570 -12.41 -22.96 13.66
N VAL A 571 -13.11 -21.87 14.00
CA VAL A 571 -13.44 -21.53 15.39
C VAL A 571 -14.84 -22.09 15.70
N GLU A 572 -14.91 -23.20 16.43
CA GLU A 572 -16.18 -23.73 16.93
C GLU A 572 -16.84 -22.70 17.86
N THR A 573 -18.10 -22.36 17.57
CA THR A 573 -18.99 -21.67 18.51
C THR A 573 -20.13 -22.60 18.87
N ALA A 574 -20.32 -22.84 20.17
CA ALA A 574 -21.34 -23.76 20.65
C ALA A 574 -22.76 -23.22 20.35
N ALA A 575 -23.60 -24.06 19.75
CA ALA A 575 -25.00 -23.75 19.51
C ALA A 575 -25.86 -24.04 20.75
N ASP A 576 -26.88 -23.20 21.00
CA ASP A 576 -28.24 -23.73 21.14
C ASP A 576 -29.36 -22.67 21.02
N ASP A 577 -30.52 -23.15 20.55
CA ASP A 577 -31.89 -22.63 20.63
C ASP A 577 -32.28 -21.19 20.15
N ALA A 578 -32.90 -21.15 18.96
CA ALA A 578 -33.93 -20.14 18.62
C ALA A 578 -35.03 -20.77 17.71
N PRO A 579 -36.33 -20.70 18.08
CA PRO A 579 -37.42 -21.25 17.26
C PRO A 579 -38.13 -20.22 16.36
N ALA A 580 -38.31 -20.63 15.10
CA ALA A 580 -39.44 -20.35 14.19
C ALA A 580 -39.77 -18.90 13.71
N ALA A 581 -39.53 -18.73 12.40
CA ALA A 581 -39.85 -17.63 11.50
C ALA A 581 -41.32 -17.15 11.38
N ALA A 582 -41.48 -15.96 10.78
CA ALA A 582 -42.65 -15.59 9.96
C ALA A 582 -42.24 -14.59 8.84
N GLU A 583 -42.77 -14.76 7.62
CA GLU A 583 -42.48 -13.93 6.44
C GLU A 583 -43.26 -12.59 6.38
N PRO A 584 -42.77 -11.56 5.67
CA PRO A 584 -43.50 -10.33 5.40
C PRO A 584 -44.21 -10.32 4.02
N ALA A 585 -45.29 -9.55 3.91
CA ALA A 585 -46.02 -9.31 2.65
C ALA A 585 -45.58 -8.01 1.95
N ALA A 586 -45.61 -8.01 0.61
CA ALA A 586 -45.15 -6.93 -0.27
C ALA A 586 -46.14 -5.74 -0.41
N ASN A 587 -45.66 -4.61 -0.95
CA ASN A 587 -46.41 -3.89 -1.99
C ASN A 587 -45.57 -2.88 -2.84
N ASP A 588 -46.14 -2.54 -4.00
CA ASP A 588 -45.54 -1.95 -5.21
C ASP A 588 -45.54 -0.40 -5.35
N ALA A 589 -44.93 0.04 -6.48
CA ALA A 589 -45.10 1.28 -7.27
C ALA A 589 -44.21 2.50 -6.89
N ALA A 590 -43.35 3.06 -7.77
CA ALA A 590 -43.54 3.62 -9.14
C ALA A 590 -44.38 4.92 -9.14
N SER A 591 -44.13 5.99 -9.91
CA SER A 591 -43.08 6.44 -10.89
C SER A 591 -43.16 7.99 -10.94
N GLU A 592 -42.26 8.78 -11.56
CA GLU A 592 -42.19 9.17 -12.99
C GLU A 592 -41.22 10.37 -13.16
N ALA A 593 -40.92 10.85 -14.39
CA ALA A 593 -39.82 11.78 -14.70
C ALA A 593 -40.16 12.90 -15.73
N ALA A 594 -39.12 13.68 -16.12
CA ALA A 594 -38.98 14.54 -17.33
C ALA A 594 -39.42 16.04 -17.25
N PRO A 595 -38.99 16.94 -18.17
CA PRO A 595 -37.68 17.09 -18.87
C PRO A 595 -37.14 18.56 -18.95
N ALA A 596 -36.18 18.86 -19.85
CA ALA A 596 -35.31 20.06 -19.92
C ALA A 596 -35.42 20.96 -21.18
N ALA A 597 -34.69 22.11 -21.19
CA ALA A 597 -34.35 23.06 -22.29
C ALA A 597 -33.42 24.19 -21.73
N ASP A 598 -32.61 25.02 -22.44
CA ASP A 598 -31.92 25.02 -23.76
C ASP A 598 -30.80 26.13 -23.76
N ALA A 599 -30.03 26.34 -24.85
CA ALA A 599 -28.86 27.26 -25.01
C ALA A 599 -29.21 28.64 -25.70
N PRO A 600 -28.33 29.52 -26.29
CA PRO A 600 -26.85 29.51 -26.55
C PRO A 600 -26.02 30.87 -26.54
N ALA A 601 -24.67 30.79 -26.76
CA ALA A 601 -23.71 31.70 -27.50
C ALA A 601 -23.60 33.26 -27.28
N SER A 602 -22.48 34.02 -27.45
CA SER A 602 -21.02 33.80 -27.78
C SER A 602 -20.12 35.09 -27.73
N ALA A 603 -18.79 34.95 -27.41
CA ALA A 603 -17.59 35.74 -27.89
C ALA A 603 -17.32 37.24 -27.49
N PRO A 604 -16.07 37.81 -27.62
CA PRO A 604 -14.70 37.26 -27.48
C PRO A 604 -13.59 38.15 -26.77
N ALA A 605 -12.47 37.51 -26.39
CA ALA A 605 -11.04 37.95 -26.36
C ALA A 605 -10.47 39.11 -25.46
N ALA A 606 -9.49 38.77 -24.60
CA ALA A 606 -8.19 39.47 -24.42
C ALA A 606 -7.21 38.70 -23.50
N ALA A 607 -5.90 38.85 -23.71
CA ALA A 607 -4.77 38.42 -22.85
C ALA A 607 -3.78 39.62 -22.71
N PRO A 608 -2.66 39.60 -21.93
CA PRO A 608 -2.05 38.50 -21.15
C PRO A 608 -1.53 38.90 -19.73
N ALA A 609 -1.04 37.91 -18.96
CA ALA A 609 0.13 38.04 -18.06
C ALA A 609 0.58 36.64 -17.58
N ALA A 610 1.89 36.42 -17.43
CA ALA A 610 2.45 35.13 -16.99
C ALA A 610 2.61 35.05 -15.46
N SER A 611 2.42 33.86 -14.89
CA SER A 611 2.83 33.49 -13.53
C SER A 611 3.32 32.04 -13.51
N THR A 612 4.23 31.72 -12.60
CA THR A 612 5.06 30.51 -12.58
C THR A 612 4.33 29.27 -12.06
N THR A 613 4.34 28.18 -12.82
CA THR A 613 3.90 26.85 -12.38
C THR A 613 5.09 25.94 -12.09
N ALA A 614 5.30 25.61 -10.82
CA ALA A 614 6.18 24.53 -10.38
C ALA A 614 5.36 23.60 -9.47
N ASP A 615 4.49 22.82 -10.11
CA ASP A 615 3.74 21.71 -9.49
C ASP A 615 3.28 20.77 -10.61
N ARG A 616 4.19 19.90 -11.05
CA ARG A 616 3.92 18.75 -11.92
C ARG A 616 4.86 17.62 -11.51
N VAL A 617 4.29 16.49 -11.10
CA VAL A 617 4.99 15.20 -11.09
C VAL A 617 5.43 14.90 -12.53
N ALA A 618 6.66 14.43 -12.71
CA ALA A 618 7.10 14.06 -14.06
C ALA A 618 6.36 12.79 -14.51
N PRO A 619 5.89 12.71 -15.77
CA PRO A 619 5.20 11.52 -16.26
C PRO A 619 6.11 10.28 -16.10
N GLY A 620 5.68 9.31 -15.29
CA GLY A 620 6.38 8.05 -15.01
C GLY A 620 6.99 7.90 -13.62
N GLY A 621 7.26 8.99 -12.89
CA GLY A 621 7.77 8.90 -11.52
C GLY A 621 6.71 8.41 -10.52
N SER A 622 6.99 7.37 -9.74
CA SER A 622 6.10 6.90 -8.66
C SER A 622 6.13 7.78 -7.42
N GLY A 623 7.12 8.69 -7.30
CA GLY A 623 7.29 9.56 -6.15
C GLY A 623 8.42 9.14 -5.20
N GLN A 624 9.14 8.04 -5.49
CA GLN A 624 10.03 7.38 -4.53
C GLN A 624 11.29 6.79 -5.17
N ILE A 625 12.31 6.49 -4.36
CA ILE A 625 13.50 5.72 -4.73
C ILE A 625 13.79 4.65 -3.67
N LEU A 626 14.27 3.46 -4.08
CA LEU A 626 14.58 2.37 -3.16
C LEU A 626 15.94 2.59 -2.49
N ARG A 627 16.00 2.53 -1.15
CA ARG A 627 17.23 2.33 -0.38
C ARG A 627 17.27 0.93 0.17
N GLU A 628 18.43 0.29 0.07
CA GLU A 628 18.79 -0.95 0.76
C GLU A 628 20.07 -0.73 1.56
N TYR A 629 20.21 -1.41 2.69
CA TYR A 629 21.39 -1.31 3.54
C TYR A 629 21.81 -2.64 4.17
N TRP A 630 23.11 -2.82 4.38
CA TRP A 630 23.74 -3.96 5.05
C TRP A 630 24.48 -3.46 6.29
N SER A 631 23.90 -3.72 7.47
CA SER A 631 24.47 -3.39 8.78
C SER A 631 25.55 -4.37 9.22
N GLY A 632 26.57 -3.91 9.95
CA GLY A 632 27.70 -4.77 10.36
C GLY A 632 28.67 -5.04 9.21
N ASN A 633 28.74 -4.11 8.25
CA ASN A 633 29.64 -4.12 7.11
C ASN A 633 30.66 -2.99 7.33
N PRO A 634 31.85 -3.26 7.90
CA PRO A 634 32.77 -2.21 8.32
C PRO A 634 33.67 -1.67 7.20
N GLY A 635 34.24 -0.48 7.44
CA GLY A 635 35.21 0.18 6.55
C GLY A 635 34.60 1.21 5.60
N GLU A 636 35.43 1.99 4.91
CA GLU A 636 35.01 3.26 4.26
C GLU A 636 34.89 3.17 2.72
N SER A 637 35.32 2.07 2.09
CA SER A 637 35.48 1.98 0.62
C SER A 637 34.23 1.49 -0.13
N VAL A 638 33.60 2.38 -0.90
CA VAL A 638 32.54 2.00 -1.87
C VAL A 638 33.04 1.05 -2.96
N SER A 639 34.30 1.15 -3.38
CA SER A 639 34.88 0.21 -4.36
C SER A 639 34.92 -1.22 -3.81
N ASP A 640 35.23 -1.38 -2.52
CA ASP A 640 35.29 -2.70 -1.88
C ASP A 640 33.87 -3.25 -1.69
N PHE A 641 32.92 -2.42 -1.28
CA PHE A 641 31.49 -2.76 -1.23
C PHE A 641 30.97 -3.26 -2.58
N ARG A 642 31.17 -2.50 -3.66
CA ARG A 642 30.78 -2.91 -5.01
C ARG A 642 31.41 -4.24 -5.45
N SER A 643 32.66 -4.50 -5.06
CA SER A 643 33.36 -5.77 -5.37
C SER A 643 32.90 -6.97 -4.53
N THR A 644 32.17 -6.73 -3.43
CA THR A 644 31.73 -7.74 -2.47
C THR A 644 30.21 -7.89 -2.37
N LEU A 645 29.43 -7.00 -2.98
CA LEU A 645 27.97 -6.94 -2.92
C LEU A 645 27.28 -8.31 -3.08
N SER A 646 27.67 -9.08 -4.11
CA SER A 646 27.14 -10.43 -4.40
C SER A 646 27.45 -11.50 -3.34
N LYS A 647 28.17 -11.15 -2.27
CA LYS A 647 28.54 -12.03 -1.15
C LYS A 647 27.94 -11.60 0.18
N LEU A 648 27.21 -10.47 0.23
CA LEU A 648 26.69 -9.90 1.48
C LEU A 648 25.35 -10.49 1.93
N GLY A 649 24.74 -11.36 1.11
CA GLY A 649 23.39 -11.87 1.35
C GLY A 649 22.32 -10.79 1.17
N ALA A 650 21.09 -11.09 1.61
CA ALA A 650 20.00 -10.12 1.61
C ALA A 650 20.36 -8.87 2.44
N PRO A 651 19.86 -7.67 2.05
CA PRO A 651 20.06 -6.47 2.86
C PRO A 651 19.47 -6.64 4.26
N SER A 652 20.11 -6.01 5.25
CA SER A 652 19.62 -5.93 6.62
C SER A 652 18.30 -5.16 6.73
N GLY A 653 17.98 -4.34 5.72
CA GLY A 653 16.67 -3.76 5.51
C GLY A 653 16.60 -2.93 4.24
N SER A 654 15.38 -2.58 3.86
CA SER A 654 15.07 -1.75 2.70
C SER A 654 13.94 -0.76 3.01
N GLU A 655 13.90 0.36 2.29
CA GLU A 655 12.90 1.41 2.45
C GLU A 655 12.70 2.20 1.13
N LEU A 656 11.50 2.77 0.93
CA LEU A 656 11.20 3.65 -0.20
C LEU A 656 11.22 5.11 0.26
N LEU A 657 12.23 5.87 -0.20
CA LEU A 657 12.47 7.24 0.20
C LEU A 657 11.79 8.24 -0.75
N PRO A 658 11.16 9.33 -0.24
CA PRO A 658 10.43 10.31 -1.04
C PRO A 658 11.34 11.31 -1.78
N THR A 659 12.66 11.19 -1.60
CA THR A 659 13.70 12.03 -2.20
C THR A 659 14.95 11.18 -2.39
N PHE A 660 15.87 11.59 -3.29
CA PHE A 660 17.20 11.00 -3.39
C PHE A 660 18.11 11.47 -2.24
N GLU A 661 17.65 11.26 -1.00
CA GLU A 661 18.35 11.60 0.23
C GLU A 661 18.03 10.54 1.29
N GLY A 662 19.07 9.86 1.78
CA GLY A 662 18.99 8.89 2.86
C GLY A 662 18.84 9.54 4.23
N PRO A 663 18.48 8.75 5.26
CA PRO A 663 18.45 9.23 6.64
C PRO A 663 19.83 9.71 7.10
N SER A 664 19.86 10.49 8.19
CA SER A 664 21.09 10.98 8.82
C SER A 664 21.17 10.52 10.27
N ASP A 665 22.39 10.31 10.77
CA ASP A 665 22.66 9.70 12.07
C ASP A 665 21.93 8.32 12.20
N PHE A 666 21.96 7.50 11.13
CA PHE A 666 21.26 6.22 10.98
C PHE A 666 22.06 5.01 11.51
N GLY A 667 23.40 5.02 11.45
CA GLY A 667 24.23 4.01 12.11
C GLY A 667 25.71 4.00 11.74
N ASP A 668 26.51 3.26 12.49
CA ASP A 668 27.92 2.97 12.19
C ASP A 668 28.06 1.65 11.39
N ASP A 669 29.22 1.43 10.74
CA ASP A 669 29.61 0.19 10.04
C ASP A 669 28.50 -0.40 9.13
N TYR A 670 28.07 0.36 8.11
CA TYR A 670 27.11 -0.13 7.11
C TYR A 670 27.45 0.23 5.67
N ALA A 671 26.83 -0.48 4.72
CA ALA A 671 26.86 -0.14 3.31
C ALA A 671 25.43 0.05 2.79
N ALA A 672 25.20 0.95 1.83
CA ALA A 672 23.88 1.21 1.29
C ALA A 672 23.87 1.45 -0.23
N ILE A 673 22.76 1.09 -0.85
CA ILE A 673 22.44 1.38 -2.26
C ILE A 673 21.13 2.13 -2.28
N MET A 674 21.13 3.33 -2.87
CA MET A 674 19.89 4.01 -3.28
C MET A 674 19.74 3.87 -4.79
N ARG A 675 18.73 3.16 -5.30
CA ARG A 675 18.54 2.89 -6.73
C ARG A 675 17.11 3.08 -7.21
N GLY A 676 16.96 3.36 -8.50
CA GLY A 676 15.67 3.52 -9.15
C GLY A 676 15.82 4.12 -10.55
N TYR A 677 14.78 4.81 -11.01
CA TYR A 677 14.74 5.44 -12.32
C TYR A 677 14.43 6.93 -12.23
N LEU A 678 15.12 7.73 -13.03
CA LEU A 678 14.93 9.17 -13.19
C LEU A 678 14.02 9.48 -14.39
N TYR A 679 13.10 10.43 -14.18
CA TYR A 679 12.17 10.97 -15.17
C TYR A 679 12.40 12.49 -15.33
N PRO A 680 13.20 12.92 -16.32
CA PRO A 680 13.47 14.35 -16.55
C PRO A 680 12.19 15.08 -16.96
N PRO A 681 11.82 16.21 -16.32
CA PRO A 681 10.59 16.94 -16.66
C PRO A 681 10.72 17.75 -17.96
N VAL A 682 11.94 18.06 -18.40
CA VAL A 682 12.23 18.83 -19.63
C VAL A 682 13.48 18.28 -20.32
N SER A 683 13.56 18.38 -21.65
CA SER A 683 14.77 17.99 -22.38
C SER A 683 15.85 19.06 -22.23
N GLY A 684 17.10 18.66 -22.01
CA GLY A 684 18.24 19.58 -21.98
C GLY A 684 19.42 19.08 -21.14
N ASN A 685 20.35 19.98 -20.85
CA ASN A 685 21.57 19.68 -20.09
C ASN A 685 21.33 19.80 -18.58
N TYR A 686 21.34 18.66 -17.89
CA TYR A 686 21.29 18.55 -16.44
C TYR A 686 22.70 18.56 -15.83
N ARG A 687 22.77 18.85 -14.53
CA ARG A 687 23.96 18.63 -13.71
C ARG A 687 23.53 18.00 -12.38
N PHE A 688 24.33 17.10 -11.85
CA PHE A 688 24.08 16.38 -10.60
C PHE A 688 25.17 16.67 -9.58
N TRP A 689 24.81 16.56 -8.31
CA TRP A 689 25.73 16.61 -7.19
C TRP A 689 25.42 15.49 -6.20
N ILE A 690 26.45 15.00 -5.50
CA ILE A 690 26.31 14.05 -4.39
C ILE A 690 27.07 14.55 -3.17
N ALA A 691 26.47 14.39 -1.99
CA ALA A 691 27.07 14.61 -0.68
C ALA A 691 26.85 13.35 0.15
N ALA A 692 27.90 12.87 0.81
CA ALA A 692 27.85 11.69 1.66
C ALA A 692 28.82 11.79 2.84
N ASP A 693 28.60 10.99 3.86
CA ASP A 693 29.46 10.78 5.03
C ASP A 693 29.34 9.27 5.30
N ASP A 694 30.37 8.43 5.16
CA ASP A 694 31.74 8.65 4.65
C ASP A 694 31.84 8.78 3.10
N THR A 695 31.96 7.69 2.33
CA THR A 695 32.24 7.73 0.87
C THR A 695 31.05 7.30 0.02
N ALA A 696 30.89 7.91 -1.15
CA ALA A 696 29.79 7.60 -2.07
C ALA A 696 30.13 7.80 -3.54
N GLU A 697 29.43 7.07 -4.42
CA GLU A 697 29.49 7.21 -5.87
C GLU A 697 28.07 7.33 -6.43
N LEU A 698 27.81 8.37 -7.24
CA LEU A 698 26.58 8.53 -8.01
C LEU A 698 26.78 7.99 -9.44
N TRP A 699 25.86 7.14 -9.86
CA TRP A 699 25.85 6.44 -11.13
C TRP A 699 24.55 6.72 -11.88
N LEU A 700 24.66 6.96 -13.19
CA LEU A 700 23.52 7.22 -14.08
C LEU A 700 23.73 6.46 -15.39
N SER A 701 22.67 5.84 -15.88
CA SER A 701 22.63 5.15 -17.17
C SER A 701 22.30 6.09 -18.33
N THR A 702 22.66 5.70 -19.55
CA THR A 702 22.28 6.39 -20.80
C THR A 702 20.82 6.19 -21.19
N ASP A 703 20.15 5.24 -20.54
CA ASP A 703 18.78 4.77 -20.79
C ASP A 703 18.24 4.08 -19.52
N GLU A 704 17.12 3.36 -19.63
CA GLU A 704 16.55 2.61 -18.52
C GLU A 704 17.31 1.33 -18.17
N SER A 705 18.25 0.84 -18.99
CA SER A 705 18.97 -0.37 -18.63
C SER A 705 19.96 -0.11 -17.48
N PRO A 706 19.97 -0.94 -16.41
CA PRO A 706 21.02 -0.89 -15.40
C PRO A 706 22.40 -1.31 -15.94
N ALA A 707 22.48 -1.93 -17.13
CA ALA A 707 23.74 -2.34 -17.74
C ALA A 707 24.59 -1.14 -18.22
N ASN A 708 23.97 -0.02 -18.57
CA ASN A 708 24.64 1.14 -19.18
C ASN A 708 25.05 2.23 -18.17
N VAL A 709 25.10 1.91 -16.87
CA VAL A 709 25.49 2.86 -15.82
C VAL A 709 26.95 3.29 -15.89
N ALA A 710 27.19 4.59 -15.75
CA ALA A 710 28.52 5.17 -15.55
C ALA A 710 28.53 6.05 -14.29
N ILE A 711 29.68 6.11 -13.62
CA ILE A 711 29.90 7.06 -12.52
C ILE A 711 29.87 8.50 -13.05
N ILE A 712 29.04 9.34 -12.43
CA ILE A 712 28.87 10.74 -12.82
C ILE A 712 29.33 11.73 -11.75
N ALA A 713 29.40 11.32 -10.48
CA ALA A 713 29.95 12.10 -9.37
C ALA A 713 30.36 11.20 -8.21
N SER A 714 31.25 11.66 -7.32
CA SER A 714 31.66 10.92 -6.13
C SER A 714 32.14 11.80 -4.96
N VAL A 715 31.98 11.24 -3.77
CA VAL A 715 32.47 11.75 -2.48
C VAL A 715 33.60 10.81 -2.03
N PRO A 716 34.87 11.25 -2.06
CA PRO A 716 36.02 10.38 -1.78
C PRO A 716 36.35 10.24 -0.27
N GLU A 717 35.73 11.08 0.55
CA GLU A 717 35.85 11.21 2.01
C GLU A 717 34.65 12.10 2.44
N TRP A 718 34.19 11.97 3.69
CA TRP A 718 32.98 12.61 4.22
C TRP A 718 32.68 14.07 3.81
N THR A 719 31.41 14.44 3.85
CA THR A 719 30.85 15.78 3.63
C THR A 719 29.63 15.94 4.53
N ARG A 720 29.32 17.16 5.00
CA ARG A 720 28.05 17.37 5.70
C ARG A 720 26.86 17.14 4.77
N GLN A 721 25.71 16.80 5.32
CA GLN A 721 24.44 16.70 4.61
C GLN A 721 24.23 17.93 3.71
N ARG A 722 24.05 17.70 2.40
CA ARG A 722 23.90 18.73 1.36
C ARG A 722 25.09 19.72 1.21
N GLU A 723 26.31 19.34 1.61
CA GLU A 723 27.55 20.11 1.38
C GLU A 723 28.15 19.79 -0.01
N TRP A 724 27.56 20.37 -1.05
CA TRP A 724 27.78 20.01 -2.46
C TRP A 724 29.16 20.34 -3.07
N ASP A 725 29.96 21.17 -2.38
CA ASP A 725 31.09 21.89 -2.98
C ASP A 725 32.41 21.70 -2.19
N LYS A 726 32.56 20.62 -1.41
CA LYS A 726 33.79 20.29 -0.65
C LYS A 726 34.86 19.66 -1.56
N TYR A 727 34.46 18.80 -2.51
CA TYR A 727 35.34 18.17 -3.50
C TYR A 727 34.82 18.41 -4.93
N GLU A 728 35.72 18.60 -5.89
CA GLU A 728 35.35 18.80 -7.31
C GLU A 728 34.62 17.57 -7.90
N SER A 729 34.95 16.37 -7.42
CA SER A 729 34.31 15.11 -7.83
C SER A 729 32.83 15.01 -7.43
N GLN A 730 32.35 15.81 -6.47
CA GLN A 730 30.94 15.79 -6.07
C GLN A 730 30.00 16.25 -7.18
N GLN A 731 30.51 16.85 -8.25
CA GLN A 731 29.75 17.48 -9.32
C GLN A 731 29.92 16.75 -10.66
N SER A 732 28.81 16.41 -11.32
CA SER A 732 28.85 15.83 -12.66
C SER A 732 29.22 16.85 -13.74
N GLY A 733 29.58 16.35 -14.93
CA GLY A 733 29.52 17.12 -16.18
C GLY A 733 28.08 17.56 -16.51
N LEU A 734 27.90 18.28 -17.63
CA LEU A 734 26.57 18.51 -18.19
C LEU A 734 26.10 17.23 -18.92
N ILE A 735 24.95 16.70 -18.52
CA ILE A 735 24.39 15.46 -19.05
C ILE A 735 23.11 15.79 -19.84
N PRO A 736 23.04 15.52 -21.16
CA PRO A 736 21.84 15.72 -21.93
C PRO A 736 20.81 14.62 -21.62
N LEU A 737 19.63 15.00 -21.13
CA LEU A 737 18.52 14.10 -20.87
C LEU A 737 17.26 14.58 -21.61
N GLU A 738 16.34 13.66 -21.91
CA GLU A 738 15.11 13.91 -22.66
C GLU A 738 13.87 13.87 -21.75
N ALA A 739 12.91 14.77 -22.00
CA ALA A 739 11.69 14.89 -21.21
C ALA A 739 10.86 13.60 -21.24
N GLY A 740 10.54 13.04 -20.07
CA GLY A 740 9.71 11.84 -19.94
C GLY A 740 10.38 10.54 -20.39
N LYS A 741 11.64 10.55 -20.82
CA LYS A 741 12.41 9.32 -21.01
C LYS A 741 12.93 8.83 -19.65
N ARG A 742 12.87 7.52 -19.43
CA ARG A 742 13.34 6.85 -18.22
C ARG A 742 14.86 6.63 -18.28
N TYR A 743 15.55 6.85 -17.16
CA TYR A 743 16.99 6.60 -17.02
C TYR A 743 17.29 5.91 -15.70
N TYR A 744 17.98 4.76 -15.68
CA TYR A 744 18.33 4.10 -14.42
C TYR A 744 19.41 4.89 -13.66
N ILE A 745 19.21 5.10 -12.36
CA ILE A 745 20.05 5.93 -11.50
C ILE A 745 20.26 5.25 -10.15
N LEU A 746 21.50 5.30 -9.63
CA LEU A 746 21.81 4.78 -8.30
C LEU A 746 22.97 5.49 -7.62
N ALA A 747 22.99 5.49 -6.30
CA ALA A 747 24.14 5.86 -5.49
C ALA A 747 24.57 4.68 -4.62
N TYR A 748 25.85 4.36 -4.65
CA TYR A 748 26.50 3.50 -3.65
C TYR A 748 27.04 4.37 -2.53
N HIS A 749 26.89 3.93 -1.29
CA HIS A 749 27.38 4.62 -0.11
C HIS A 749 27.98 3.61 0.88
N LYS A 750 29.08 4.02 1.50
CA LYS A 750 29.76 3.23 2.52
C LYS A 750 30.03 4.12 3.73
N GLU A 751 29.57 3.66 4.88
CA GLU A 751 29.73 4.33 6.16
C GLU A 751 30.56 3.48 7.13
N ALA A 752 31.45 4.13 7.88
CA ALA A 752 32.24 3.48 8.92
C ALA A 752 31.88 3.97 10.33
N SER A 753 31.94 5.27 10.61
CA SER A 753 31.63 5.76 11.97
C SER A 753 31.32 7.26 12.11
N GLN A 754 30.47 7.54 13.12
CA GLN A 754 30.10 8.82 13.73
C GLN A 754 28.81 9.44 13.17
N LYS A 755 28.88 9.98 11.96
CA LYS A 755 27.80 10.72 11.32
C LYS A 755 27.71 10.20 9.91
N ASP A 756 26.49 9.97 9.47
CA ASP A 756 26.23 9.46 8.16
C ASP A 756 25.17 10.30 7.46
N ASN A 757 25.35 10.47 6.16
CA ASN A 757 24.34 11.02 5.29
C ASN A 757 24.59 10.57 3.86
N LEU A 758 23.55 10.57 3.03
CA LEU A 758 23.65 10.45 1.59
C LEU A 758 22.60 11.38 0.97
N SER A 759 23.01 12.29 0.09
CA SER A 759 22.11 13.27 -0.53
C SER A 759 22.52 13.46 -2.00
N VAL A 760 21.56 13.44 -2.92
CA VAL A 760 21.78 13.69 -4.35
C VAL A 760 20.93 14.88 -4.79
N ALA A 761 21.61 15.90 -5.29
CA ALA A 761 21.01 17.09 -5.86
C ALA A 761 21.15 17.11 -7.37
N TRP A 762 20.32 17.91 -8.02
CA TRP A 762 20.41 18.16 -9.45
C TRP A 762 20.05 19.60 -9.81
N GLN A 763 20.32 19.95 -11.05
CA GLN A 763 19.90 21.20 -11.68
C GLN A 763 19.22 20.87 -13.00
N ILE A 764 17.91 21.13 -13.03
CA ILE A 764 17.08 21.10 -14.23
C ILE A 764 17.55 22.21 -15.19
N PRO A 765 17.52 22.03 -16.53
CA PRO A 765 17.86 23.06 -17.50
C PRO A 765 17.20 24.43 -17.21
N GLY A 766 18.02 25.42 -16.85
CA GLY A 766 17.57 26.79 -16.51
C GLY A 766 16.98 26.97 -15.10
N GLY A 767 16.89 25.91 -14.29
CA GLY A 767 16.43 25.94 -12.90
C GLY A 767 17.56 26.15 -11.88
N PRO A 768 17.21 26.30 -10.58
CA PRO A 768 18.17 26.29 -9.48
C PRO A 768 18.73 24.88 -9.21
N ARG A 769 19.86 24.78 -8.50
CA ARG A 769 20.30 23.53 -7.86
C ARG A 769 19.38 23.23 -6.67
N GLY A 770 18.81 22.03 -6.63
CA GLY A 770 17.93 21.55 -5.55
C GLY A 770 18.11 20.05 -5.32
N ILE A 771 17.54 19.51 -4.25
CA ILE A 771 17.55 18.05 -4.02
C ILE A 771 16.78 17.35 -5.16
N LEU A 772 17.17 16.11 -5.48
CA LEU A 772 16.45 15.33 -6.48
C LEU A 772 15.21 14.71 -5.83
N GLU A 773 14.11 15.46 -5.89
CA GLU A 773 12.80 15.11 -5.32
C GLU A 773 12.23 13.82 -5.95
N GLY A 774 11.54 13.00 -5.14
CA GLY A 774 10.99 11.72 -5.58
C GLY A 774 9.92 11.82 -6.67
N GLN A 775 9.30 13.00 -6.87
CA GLN A 775 8.39 13.26 -8.00
C GLN A 775 9.03 13.10 -9.39
N TYR A 776 10.35 12.97 -9.46
CA TYR A 776 11.16 12.68 -10.65
C TYR A 776 11.75 11.27 -10.62
N LEU A 777 11.35 10.43 -9.66
CA LEU A 777 11.91 9.11 -9.40
C LEU A 777 10.84 8.01 -9.35
N SER A 778 11.23 6.78 -9.66
CA SER A 778 10.57 5.55 -9.22
C SER A 778 11.62 4.59 -8.64
N PRO A 779 11.27 3.63 -7.77
CA PRO A 779 12.15 2.51 -7.46
C PRO A 779 12.36 1.62 -8.70
N PRO A 780 13.25 0.61 -8.61
CA PRO A 780 13.23 -0.52 -9.54
C PRO A 780 11.83 -1.15 -9.60
N GLU A 781 11.54 -1.84 -10.71
CA GLU A 781 10.33 -2.66 -10.84
C GLU A 781 10.54 -4.03 -10.20
#